data_AF-A0A8T2I2S3-F1
#
_entry.id   AF-A0A8T2I2S3-F1
#
_cell.length_a   1.000
_cell.length_b   1.000
_cell.length_c   1.000
_cell.angle_alpha   90.00
_cell.angle_beta   90.00
_cell.angle_gamma   90.00
#
_symmetry.space_group_name_H-M   'P 1'
#
loop_
_entity.id
_entity.type
_entity.pdbx_description
1 polymer ?
#
loop_
_entity_poly.entity_id
_entity_poly.type
_entity_poly.pdbx_seq_one_letter_code
_entity_poly.pdbx_strand_id
1 'polypeptide(L)'
;MNSLRTVSTYLPGYLIVRKQPTLAQLDALKGHPPSSLRRLIHPPQVAYPFTRRFATINSTNQAIYPSTATKDRPPTAASASASSVVNTTHLSQLEIKSFALVDFQCISLQPGFNVITGESGSGKSVLIEALGQLLGSPASDDAIRPPATSAVVEGIIAVAPADQASVRRLLLSLGLPQKLLSCGVDTLTIRREIQSNASGTRSRCSLNGIATSLRVLREIGRALVDVNGQHAALSIKDGGTQLELLDRLAGLRGAVATLAAAWKELLAARAALRSLDELADEKDRAALQELVDDVMASGLEPEEDILLKRNLRSLEARKDAAERCNLITIGLGGGSGSGGGGMMDALHDVEMHVRAVLSQEERLKSAAAAASGSNHDGDSANTTEEERIKNRSDDDNVNDEDNAFVLLQEAMSSLHEARQSLDDAQSAVARYSRQYRFNQTEYTEVSERLQEVQKLMKQYDATSADELLDAAERAAIALDTFYQMEGRRDDLVADLRGKEEAVVQLAVEISLARRRAAQKLKNAVLTVLRELAMPDAAFDVRINWTPSNTASKKADSISTEGGLGVSAKDAAKCNLGEIPCPSSDATTKYRMRPGGLDSVEFLFAAGPEEPLKPLGSVASGGEAARVMLAIKAAPAFLLNKDTLENDTSTSASRQYKGTNSEEEETECNGGHIDASIVVLDEIDSGVGSRLGQPIGRILRRMATGSTIGTSNTSSQLQRHKGLAQVLCVSHLPQVAAYAEHHICVRKHVDMDGRVVSTFDALSEREERLEEVAAMLGLPLPAAEELMQAAAAGVE
;
A
#
# COMPACT_ATOMS: atom_id res chain seq x y z
N MET A 1 46.67 9.41 9.26
CA MET A 1 46.23 10.82 9.37
C MET A 1 45.12 11.08 8.35
N ASN A 2 43.95 11.43 8.88
CA ASN A 2 42.77 12.07 8.27
C ASN A 2 42.07 11.31 7.12
N SER A 3 40.95 10.64 7.40
CA SER A 3 39.60 11.22 7.59
C SER A 3 38.91 11.48 6.25
N LEU A 4 37.99 10.59 5.87
CA LEU A 4 36.57 10.93 5.75
C LEU A 4 35.75 9.65 5.56
N ARG A 5 34.92 9.39 6.57
CA ARG A 5 33.77 8.49 6.53
C ARG A 5 32.72 9.10 5.58
N THR A 6 32.12 8.27 4.73
CA THR A 6 30.68 8.44 4.44
C THR A 6 30.04 7.09 4.21
N VAL A 7 29.00 6.89 5.02
CA VAL A 7 28.11 5.75 5.19
C VAL A 7 27.48 5.31 3.87
N SER A 8 27.49 4.00 3.66
CA SER A 8 26.78 3.28 2.60
C SER A 8 25.41 2.86 3.12
N THR A 9 24.34 3.38 2.52
CA THR A 9 22.98 2.83 2.64
C THR A 9 22.59 2.24 1.29
N TYR A 10 22.56 0.92 1.20
CA TYR A 10 21.98 0.17 0.07
C TYR A 10 20.53 -0.20 0.41
N LEU A 11 19.59 0.22 -0.44
CA LEU A 11 18.31 -0.46 -0.65
C LEU A 11 18.54 -1.69 -1.55
N PRO A 12 17.91 -2.85 -1.29
CA PRO A 12 17.98 -4.01 -2.18
C PRO A 12 16.86 -3.97 -3.23
N GLY A 13 17.20 -4.27 -4.50
CA GLY A 13 16.21 -4.56 -5.53
C GLY A 13 16.76 -4.58 -6.96
N TYR A 14 17.04 -5.80 -7.46
CA TYR A 14 17.38 -6.18 -8.85
C TYR A 14 18.82 -5.96 -9.36
N LEU A 15 19.68 -6.93 -9.04
CA LEU A 15 20.91 -7.24 -9.79
C LEU A 15 20.60 -8.32 -10.84
N ILE A 16 20.50 -7.95 -12.11
CA ILE A 16 20.61 -8.88 -13.24
C ILE A 16 22.10 -9.01 -13.56
N VAL A 17 22.64 -10.22 -13.35
CA VAL A 17 24.03 -10.57 -13.69
C VAL A 17 24.27 -10.37 -15.19
N ARG A 18 25.17 -9.47 -15.56
CA ARG A 18 25.79 -9.44 -16.90
C ARG A 18 27.30 -9.64 -16.76
N LYS A 19 27.81 -10.67 -17.44
CA LYS A 19 29.24 -11.05 -17.50
C LYS A 19 30.13 -9.85 -17.83
N GLN A 20 31.26 -9.73 -17.12
CA GLN A 20 32.29 -8.74 -17.42
C GLN A 20 32.95 -9.01 -18.80
N PRO A 21 33.32 -7.96 -19.55
CA PRO A 21 34.07 -8.09 -20.79
C PRO A 21 35.50 -8.58 -20.52
N THR A 22 36.03 -9.43 -21.41
CA THR A 22 37.38 -9.98 -21.30
C THR A 22 38.45 -8.95 -21.67
N LEU A 23 39.67 -9.14 -21.13
CA LEU A 23 40.87 -8.30 -21.32
C LEU A 23 41.17 -7.92 -22.78
N ALA A 24 40.77 -8.75 -23.76
CA ALA A 24 40.92 -8.48 -25.18
C ALA A 24 40.09 -7.28 -25.71
N GLN A 25 38.98 -6.92 -25.04
CA GLN A 25 38.13 -5.79 -25.43
C GLN A 25 38.64 -4.44 -24.88
N LEU A 26 39.47 -4.46 -23.83
CA LEU A 26 40.08 -3.27 -23.24
C LEU A 26 41.32 -2.79 -24.02
N ASP A 27 42.05 -3.70 -24.69
CA ASP A 27 43.21 -3.31 -25.50
C ASP A 27 42.85 -2.64 -26.83
N ALA A 28 41.62 -2.82 -27.32
CA ALA A 28 41.12 -2.14 -28.53
C ALA A 28 40.83 -0.63 -28.33
N LEU A 29 40.84 -0.13 -27.09
CA LEU A 29 40.48 1.26 -26.75
C LEU A 29 41.69 2.19 -26.53
N LYS A 30 42.94 1.69 -26.64
CA LYS A 30 44.16 2.47 -26.35
C LYS A 30 44.61 3.44 -27.48
N GLY A 31 43.80 3.67 -28.51
CA GLY A 31 44.26 4.37 -29.72
C GLY A 31 43.47 5.60 -30.21
N HIS A 32 42.46 6.09 -29.50
CA HIS A 32 41.59 7.16 -30.03
C HIS A 32 41.52 8.43 -29.16
N PRO A 33 41.52 9.64 -29.76
CA PRO A 33 41.44 10.91 -29.02
C PRO A 33 40.06 11.17 -28.38
N PRO A 34 39.99 12.00 -27.32
CA PRO A 34 38.86 12.10 -26.39
C PRO A 34 37.61 12.83 -26.91
N SER A 35 37.45 13.01 -28.23
CA SER A 35 36.22 13.54 -28.84
C SER A 35 35.27 12.45 -29.36
N SER A 36 35.72 11.18 -29.38
CA SER A 36 34.93 10.05 -29.91
C SER A 36 34.16 9.25 -28.85
N LEU A 37 34.30 9.56 -27.56
CA LEU A 37 33.66 8.82 -26.46
C LEU A 37 32.24 9.30 -26.10
N ARG A 38 31.70 10.32 -26.78
CA ARG A 38 30.34 10.86 -26.50
C ARG A 38 29.19 10.17 -27.24
N ARG A 39 29.44 9.07 -27.97
CA ARG A 39 28.43 8.37 -28.79
C ARG A 39 28.11 6.92 -28.37
N LEU A 40 28.44 6.52 -27.14
CA LEU A 40 28.20 5.15 -26.65
C LEU A 40 27.12 5.05 -25.55
N ILE A 41 26.26 6.05 -25.40
CA ILE A 41 25.08 5.99 -24.53
C ILE A 41 23.86 6.47 -25.32
N HIS A 42 23.28 5.62 -26.18
CA HIS A 42 21.86 5.61 -26.57
C HIS A 42 21.55 4.32 -27.37
N PRO A 43 20.33 3.75 -27.26
CA PRO A 43 19.98 2.46 -27.87
C PRO A 43 19.73 2.59 -29.40
N PRO A 44 19.85 1.50 -30.18
CA PRO A 44 19.81 1.59 -31.64
C PRO A 44 18.37 1.66 -32.16
N GLN A 45 18.13 2.63 -33.06
CA GLN A 45 17.03 2.60 -34.02
C GLN A 45 17.41 1.69 -35.19
N VAL A 46 16.54 0.73 -35.50
CA VAL A 46 16.63 -0.11 -36.71
C VAL A 46 16.03 0.67 -37.88
N ALA A 47 16.85 1.01 -38.87
CA ALA A 47 16.42 1.54 -40.16
C ALA A 47 16.97 0.65 -41.29
N TYR A 48 16.08 0.23 -42.19
CA TYR A 48 16.39 -0.56 -43.39
C TYR A 48 17.15 0.28 -44.44
N PRO A 49 18.06 -0.32 -45.22
CA PRO A 49 18.70 0.35 -46.34
C PRO A 49 17.94 0.08 -47.65
N PHE A 50 17.71 1.10 -48.48
CA PHE A 50 17.98 1.08 -49.93
C PHE A 50 17.58 2.42 -50.55
N THR A 51 18.55 3.29 -50.86
CA THR A 51 18.46 4.24 -51.99
C THR A 51 19.83 4.82 -52.33
N ARG A 52 20.29 4.54 -53.55
CA ARG A 52 21.24 5.29 -54.39
C ARG A 52 21.05 4.68 -55.79
N ARG A 53 20.94 5.34 -56.94
CA ARG A 53 21.13 6.69 -57.51
C ARG A 53 20.17 6.74 -58.73
N PHE A 54 19.72 7.87 -59.27
CA PHE A 54 20.42 8.66 -60.28
C PHE A 54 19.60 9.88 -60.70
N ALA A 55 20.32 10.86 -61.26
CA ALA A 55 19.88 12.18 -61.68
C ALA A 55 19.21 12.24 -63.06
N THR A 56 18.46 13.33 -63.27
CA THR A 56 18.12 14.07 -64.51
C THR A 56 18.53 13.52 -65.89
N ILE A 57 17.61 13.53 -66.86
CA ILE A 57 17.74 14.06 -68.24
C ILE A 57 16.37 14.04 -68.98
N ASN A 58 16.25 14.98 -69.92
CA ASN A 58 15.14 15.39 -70.79
C ASN A 58 14.47 14.34 -71.73
N SER A 59 13.24 14.71 -72.11
CA SER A 59 12.62 14.72 -73.46
C SER A 59 12.34 13.43 -74.25
N THR A 60 11.18 13.48 -74.92
CA THR A 60 10.73 12.73 -76.10
C THR A 60 10.53 11.21 -75.98
N ASN A 61 9.27 10.76 -75.94
CA ASN A 61 8.74 10.00 -77.07
C ASN A 61 7.20 9.90 -77.07
N GLN A 62 6.65 10.10 -78.27
CA GLN A 62 5.25 9.92 -78.64
C GLN A 62 4.92 8.43 -78.84
N ALA A 63 3.70 8.02 -78.48
CA ALA A 63 2.89 7.00 -79.19
C ALA A 63 1.44 7.11 -78.69
N ILE A 64 0.56 7.82 -79.40
CA ILE A 64 -0.45 7.33 -80.37
C ILE A 64 -1.78 6.88 -79.69
N TYR A 65 -2.81 7.68 -80.00
CA TYR A 65 -4.25 7.72 -79.67
C TYR A 65 -5.09 6.54 -80.25
N PRO A 66 -6.41 6.33 -79.93
CA PRO A 66 -7.49 7.34 -79.80
C PRO A 66 -8.38 7.21 -78.54
N SER A 67 -8.90 8.29 -77.94
CA SER A 67 -9.75 9.39 -78.45
C SER A 67 -11.17 8.95 -78.84
N THR A 68 -12.06 8.84 -77.85
CA THR A 68 -13.43 9.38 -77.95
C THR A 68 -13.75 10.12 -76.65
N ALA A 69 -13.84 11.45 -76.78
CA ALA A 69 -14.23 12.36 -75.72
C ALA A 69 -15.72 12.69 -75.85
N THR A 70 -16.46 12.62 -74.73
CA THR A 70 -17.53 13.58 -74.43
C THR A 70 -17.58 13.82 -72.93
N LYS A 71 -17.18 15.04 -72.55
CA LYS A 71 -17.58 15.86 -71.40
C LYS A 71 -18.04 15.13 -70.13
N ASP A 72 -17.18 15.11 -69.11
CA ASP A 72 -17.41 15.88 -67.88
C ASP A 72 -16.13 15.96 -67.04
N ARG A 73 -15.78 17.18 -66.65
CA ARG A 73 -14.60 17.52 -65.87
C ARG A 73 -15.05 17.55 -64.40
N PRO A 74 -14.49 16.75 -63.49
CA PRO A 74 -14.76 16.95 -62.06
C PRO A 74 -14.13 18.27 -61.62
N PRO A 75 -14.81 19.09 -60.79
CA PRO A 75 -14.22 20.32 -60.30
C PRO A 75 -13.02 19.99 -59.42
N THR A 76 -11.92 20.64 -59.75
CA THR A 76 -10.68 20.72 -58.99
C THR A 76 -10.95 21.10 -57.54
N ALA A 77 -10.26 20.40 -56.62
CA ALA A 77 -10.18 20.67 -55.20
C ALA A 77 -10.06 22.17 -54.89
N ALA A 78 -11.16 22.76 -54.47
CA ALA A 78 -11.17 24.03 -53.78
C ALA A 78 -10.87 23.76 -52.30
N SER A 79 -9.78 24.35 -51.83
CA SER A 79 -9.45 24.50 -50.42
C SER A 79 -10.63 25.12 -49.65
N ALA A 80 -11.35 24.30 -48.89
CA ALA A 80 -12.33 24.77 -47.92
C ALA A 80 -11.65 24.92 -46.56
N SER A 81 -10.92 26.03 -46.40
CA SER A 81 -10.67 26.62 -45.09
C SER A 81 -11.96 27.27 -44.61
N ALA A 82 -12.74 26.52 -43.83
CA ALA A 82 -13.78 27.05 -42.95
C ALA A 82 -13.81 26.14 -41.71
N SER A 83 -13.04 26.49 -40.69
CA SER A 83 -13.12 25.84 -39.38
C SER A 83 -14.45 26.21 -38.73
N SER A 84 -15.51 25.47 -39.04
CA SER A 84 -16.69 25.42 -38.19
C SER A 84 -16.25 24.81 -36.86
N VAL A 85 -16.23 25.61 -35.80
CA VAL A 85 -15.90 25.13 -34.46
C VAL A 85 -16.84 23.95 -34.12
N VAL A 86 -16.27 22.75 -34.00
CA VAL A 86 -17.03 21.56 -33.61
C VAL A 86 -17.38 21.71 -32.13
N ASN A 87 -18.65 21.98 -31.84
CA ASN A 87 -19.13 22.21 -30.47
C ASN A 87 -19.41 20.90 -29.71
N THR A 88 -19.55 19.77 -30.42
CA THR A 88 -19.92 18.47 -29.85
C THR A 88 -19.08 17.34 -30.44
N THR A 89 -18.57 16.45 -29.58
CA THR A 89 -17.86 15.25 -30.03
C THR A 89 -18.82 14.34 -30.80
N HIS A 90 -18.50 14.04 -32.05
CA HIS A 90 -19.38 13.24 -32.92
C HIS A 90 -18.57 12.42 -33.93
N LEU A 91 -19.13 11.31 -34.38
CA LEU A 91 -18.63 10.56 -35.53
C LEU A 91 -18.97 11.36 -36.79
N SER A 92 -17.96 11.88 -37.48
CA SER A 92 -18.14 12.73 -38.67
C SER A 92 -18.18 11.91 -39.96
N GLN A 93 -17.44 10.81 -40.01
CA GLN A 93 -17.33 9.97 -41.19
C GLN A 93 -17.12 8.51 -40.80
N LEU A 94 -17.77 7.60 -41.54
CA LEU A 94 -17.55 6.16 -41.47
C LEU A 94 -17.31 5.63 -42.89
N GLU A 95 -16.15 5.06 -43.11
CA GLU A 95 -15.74 4.41 -44.35
C GLU A 95 -15.75 2.89 -44.16
N ILE A 96 -16.47 2.21 -45.04
CA ILE A 96 -16.66 0.76 -45.03
C ILE A 96 -16.19 0.21 -46.37
N LYS A 97 -15.30 -0.79 -46.33
CA LYS A 97 -14.74 -1.48 -47.51
C LYS A 97 -14.86 -2.99 -47.36
N SER A 98 -15.45 -3.62 -48.37
CA SER A 98 -15.60 -5.07 -48.53
C SER A 98 -16.11 -5.76 -47.26
N PHE A 99 -17.13 -5.17 -46.63
CA PHE A 99 -17.69 -5.60 -45.35
C PHE A 99 -19.12 -6.09 -45.53
N ALA A 100 -19.41 -7.35 -45.21
CA ALA A 100 -20.71 -7.99 -45.39
C ALA A 100 -21.36 -7.69 -46.75
N LEU A 101 -22.46 -6.93 -46.78
CA LEU A 101 -23.18 -6.56 -48.00
C LEU A 101 -22.67 -5.26 -48.68
N VAL A 102 -21.65 -4.62 -48.13
CA VAL A 102 -21.12 -3.34 -48.62
C VAL A 102 -19.81 -3.57 -49.35
N ASP A 103 -19.69 -3.06 -50.57
CA ASP A 103 -18.43 -3.09 -51.31
C ASP A 103 -17.55 -1.90 -50.96
N PHE A 104 -18.00 -0.67 -51.21
CA PHE A 104 -17.35 0.54 -50.74
C PHE A 104 -18.41 1.59 -50.43
N GLN A 105 -18.39 2.15 -49.22
CA GLN A 105 -19.24 3.28 -48.87
C GLN A 105 -18.48 4.25 -47.97
N CYS A 106 -18.62 5.54 -48.25
CA CYS A 106 -18.22 6.61 -47.36
C CYS A 106 -19.48 7.32 -46.85
N ILE A 107 -19.78 7.17 -45.57
CA ILE A 107 -20.98 7.72 -44.93
C ILE A 107 -20.56 8.95 -44.13
N SER A 108 -21.10 10.12 -44.46
CA SER A 108 -20.96 11.33 -43.64
C SER A 108 -22.08 11.36 -42.59
N LEU A 109 -21.68 11.58 -41.35
CA LEU A 109 -22.58 11.68 -40.20
C LEU A 109 -22.45 13.07 -39.60
N GLN A 110 -23.57 13.62 -39.16
CA GLN A 110 -23.64 14.98 -38.63
C GLN A 110 -23.90 14.93 -37.12
N PRO A 111 -23.55 15.97 -36.35
CA PRO A 111 -23.97 16.08 -34.96
C PRO A 111 -25.50 16.11 -34.85
N GLY A 112 -26.04 15.84 -33.67
CA GLY A 112 -27.49 15.83 -33.44
C GLY A 112 -28.13 14.46 -33.70
N PHE A 113 -29.39 14.46 -34.14
CA PHE A 113 -30.18 13.23 -34.29
C PHE A 113 -30.14 12.69 -35.73
N ASN A 114 -29.46 11.57 -35.92
CA ASN A 114 -29.37 10.84 -37.19
C ASN A 114 -30.24 9.57 -37.11
N VAL A 115 -31.14 9.41 -38.08
CA VAL A 115 -31.95 8.19 -38.24
C VAL A 115 -31.47 7.40 -39.45
N ILE A 116 -31.45 6.07 -39.31
CA ILE A 116 -31.12 5.12 -40.37
C ILE A 116 -32.38 4.28 -40.66
N THR A 117 -32.93 4.43 -41.87
CA THR A 117 -34.15 3.74 -42.32
C THR A 117 -33.85 2.81 -43.51
N GLY A 118 -34.87 2.13 -44.01
CA GLY A 118 -34.80 1.22 -45.14
C GLY A 118 -35.67 -0.02 -44.93
N GLU A 119 -35.82 -0.83 -45.96
CA GLU A 119 -36.64 -2.04 -45.93
C GLU A 119 -36.14 -3.08 -44.91
N SER A 120 -37.02 -3.96 -44.45
CA SER A 120 -36.62 -5.07 -43.58
C SER A 120 -35.60 -5.96 -44.28
N GLY A 121 -34.47 -6.19 -43.62
CA GLY A 121 -33.35 -6.93 -44.20
C GLY A 121 -32.49 -6.13 -45.18
N SER A 122 -32.71 -4.82 -45.39
CA SER A 122 -31.95 -3.98 -46.33
C SER A 122 -30.45 -3.82 -46.01
N GLY A 123 -29.99 -4.27 -44.85
CA GLY A 123 -28.60 -4.15 -44.41
C GLY A 123 -28.38 -3.11 -43.30
N LYS A 124 -29.45 -2.58 -42.67
CA LYS A 124 -29.37 -1.64 -41.53
C LYS A 124 -28.42 -2.12 -40.42
N SER A 125 -28.48 -3.41 -40.06
CA SER A 125 -27.60 -4.02 -39.05
C SER A 125 -26.12 -4.02 -39.45
N VAL A 126 -25.80 -3.99 -40.75
CA VAL A 126 -24.41 -3.94 -41.24
C VAL A 126 -23.70 -2.68 -40.75
N LEU A 127 -24.43 -1.56 -40.66
CA LEU A 127 -23.86 -0.31 -40.14
C LEU A 127 -23.54 -0.41 -38.64
N ILE A 128 -24.45 -1.00 -37.86
CA ILE A 128 -24.26 -1.23 -36.42
C ILE A 128 -23.12 -2.23 -36.18
N GLU A 129 -23.04 -3.28 -36.99
CA GLU A 129 -21.95 -4.25 -36.97
C GLU A 129 -20.61 -3.60 -37.32
N ALA A 130 -20.57 -2.73 -38.35
CA ALA A 130 -19.37 -1.99 -38.74
C ALA A 130 -18.90 -1.06 -37.60
N LEU A 131 -19.81 -0.31 -36.99
CA LEU A 131 -19.53 0.49 -35.78
C LEU A 131 -19.05 -0.40 -34.62
N GLY A 132 -19.69 -1.54 -34.40
CA GLY A 132 -19.27 -2.52 -33.40
C GLY A 132 -17.85 -3.03 -33.64
N GLN A 133 -17.47 -3.30 -34.89
CA GLN A 133 -16.10 -3.67 -35.26
C GLN A 133 -15.15 -2.51 -35.02
N LEU A 134 -15.49 -1.27 -35.38
CA LEU A 134 -14.67 -0.10 -35.11
C LEU A 134 -14.38 0.07 -33.60
N LEU A 135 -15.36 -0.24 -32.75
CA LEU A 135 -15.30 -0.12 -31.28
C LEU A 135 -14.73 -1.35 -30.57
N GLY A 136 -14.23 -2.35 -31.32
CA GLY A 136 -13.49 -3.47 -30.75
C GLY A 136 -14.30 -4.73 -30.41
N SER A 137 -15.45 -4.92 -31.07
CA SER A 137 -16.24 -6.18 -31.02
C SER A 137 -15.45 -7.37 -31.61
N PRO A 138 -15.78 -8.63 -31.28
CA PRO A 138 -15.11 -9.79 -31.87
C PRO A 138 -15.24 -9.78 -33.40
N ALA A 139 -14.15 -10.04 -34.12
CA ALA A 139 -14.22 -10.18 -35.59
C ALA A 139 -14.71 -11.59 -35.94
N SER A 140 -15.66 -11.67 -36.87
CA SER A 140 -16.11 -12.90 -37.52
C SER A 140 -15.60 -12.96 -38.96
N ASP A 141 -15.53 -14.16 -39.54
CA ASP A 141 -15.20 -14.35 -40.96
C ASP A 141 -16.36 -13.86 -41.85
N ASP A 142 -17.60 -14.00 -41.38
CA ASP A 142 -18.83 -13.51 -42.05
C ASP A 142 -18.85 -11.99 -42.27
N ALA A 143 -18.01 -11.25 -41.54
CA ALA A 143 -17.86 -9.81 -41.71
C ALA A 143 -17.17 -9.45 -43.04
N ILE A 144 -16.39 -10.36 -43.65
CA ILE A 144 -15.65 -10.10 -44.89
C ILE A 144 -16.53 -10.46 -46.08
N ARG A 145 -16.72 -9.51 -47.01
CA ARG A 145 -17.50 -9.71 -48.23
C ARG A 145 -16.74 -10.65 -49.20
N PRO A 146 -17.27 -11.83 -49.55
CA PRO A 146 -16.65 -12.68 -50.57
C PRO A 146 -16.66 -11.97 -51.93
N PRO A 147 -15.60 -12.04 -52.77
CA PRO A 147 -14.42 -12.90 -52.65
C PRO A 147 -13.21 -12.18 -51.99
N ALA A 148 -13.44 -11.03 -51.33
CA ALA A 148 -12.37 -10.30 -50.69
C ALA A 148 -11.74 -11.13 -49.57
N THR A 149 -10.44 -10.98 -49.36
CA THR A 149 -9.70 -11.62 -48.28
C THR A 149 -9.55 -10.70 -47.06
N SER A 150 -9.91 -9.43 -47.22
CA SER A 150 -9.91 -8.45 -46.14
C SER A 150 -11.07 -7.47 -46.24
N ALA A 151 -11.51 -6.99 -45.08
CA ALA A 151 -12.47 -5.92 -44.90
C ALA A 151 -11.82 -4.78 -44.10
N VAL A 152 -12.15 -3.53 -44.42
CA VAL A 152 -11.64 -2.35 -43.72
C VAL A 152 -12.79 -1.48 -43.26
N VAL A 153 -12.78 -1.13 -41.98
CA VAL A 153 -13.69 -0.14 -41.40
C VAL A 153 -12.87 0.98 -40.79
N GLU A 154 -13.14 2.22 -41.20
CA GLU A 154 -12.44 3.41 -40.74
C GLU A 154 -13.45 4.47 -40.31
N GLY A 155 -13.31 5.00 -39.11
CA GLY A 155 -14.20 6.03 -38.56
C GLY A 155 -13.41 7.24 -38.11
N ILE A 156 -13.90 8.42 -38.46
CA ILE A 156 -13.33 9.70 -38.07
C ILE A 156 -14.26 10.33 -37.05
N ILE A 157 -13.77 10.51 -35.82
CA ILE A 157 -14.49 11.14 -34.72
C ILE A 157 -13.93 12.56 -34.58
N ALA A 158 -14.77 13.57 -34.73
CA ALA A 158 -14.43 14.93 -34.37
C ALA A 158 -14.62 15.12 -32.86
N VAL A 159 -13.61 15.63 -32.16
CA VAL A 159 -13.59 15.75 -30.69
C VAL A 159 -13.72 17.23 -30.31
N ALA A 160 -14.77 17.55 -29.56
CA ALA A 160 -15.04 18.90 -29.10
C ALA A 160 -13.97 19.37 -28.08
N PRO A 161 -13.64 20.68 -28.02
CA PRO A 161 -12.62 21.22 -27.12
C PRO A 161 -12.79 20.82 -25.64
N ALA A 162 -14.03 20.69 -25.17
CA ALA A 162 -14.34 20.25 -23.81
C ALA A 162 -13.86 18.82 -23.51
N ASP A 163 -13.93 17.92 -24.49
CA ASP A 163 -13.58 16.50 -24.31
C ASP A 163 -12.11 16.21 -24.61
N GLN A 164 -11.40 17.14 -25.28
CA GLN A 164 -10.02 16.94 -25.72
C GLN A 164 -9.06 16.64 -24.55
N ALA A 165 -9.20 17.33 -23.42
CA ALA A 165 -8.35 17.11 -22.24
C ALA A 165 -8.53 15.69 -21.69
N SER A 166 -9.79 15.24 -21.63
CA SER A 166 -10.18 13.92 -21.14
C SER A 166 -9.72 12.80 -22.07
N VAL A 167 -9.86 12.98 -23.40
CA VAL A 167 -9.33 12.04 -24.42
C VAL A 167 -7.81 11.96 -24.35
N ARG A 168 -7.10 13.09 -24.22
CA ARG A 168 -5.63 13.10 -24.07
C ARG A 168 -5.18 12.29 -22.85
N ARG A 169 -5.87 12.43 -21.73
CA ARG A 169 -5.59 11.65 -20.50
C ARG A 169 -5.84 10.16 -20.68
N LEU A 170 -6.92 9.78 -21.38
CA LEU A 170 -7.21 8.38 -21.70
C LEU A 170 -6.09 7.77 -22.58
N LEU A 171 -5.68 8.47 -23.64
CA LEU A 171 -4.61 8.01 -24.53
C LEU A 171 -3.28 7.82 -23.78
N LEU A 172 -2.95 8.73 -22.87
CA LEU A 172 -1.78 8.63 -22.00
C LEU A 172 -1.81 7.40 -21.10
N SER A 173 -2.96 7.14 -20.47
CA SER A 173 -3.14 5.97 -19.60
C SER A 173 -2.96 4.64 -20.34
N LEU A 174 -3.22 4.64 -21.66
CA LEU A 174 -3.09 3.49 -22.54
C LEU A 174 -1.69 3.37 -23.17
N GLY A 175 -0.74 4.24 -22.80
CA GLY A 175 0.64 4.20 -23.27
C GLY A 175 0.84 4.74 -24.70
N LEU A 176 -0.11 5.51 -25.21
CA LEU A 176 -0.04 6.10 -26.55
C LEU A 176 0.59 7.52 -26.52
N PRO A 177 1.38 7.90 -27.53
CA PRO A 177 2.07 9.19 -27.54
C PRO A 177 1.08 10.37 -27.66
N GLN A 178 1.25 11.41 -26.83
CA GLN A 178 0.41 12.62 -26.84
C GLN A 178 0.31 13.32 -28.19
N LYS A 179 1.32 13.14 -29.07
CA LYS A 179 1.37 13.71 -30.42
C LYS A 179 0.31 13.15 -31.38
N LEU A 180 -0.42 12.09 -31.00
CA LEU A 180 -1.57 11.57 -31.74
C LEU A 180 -2.68 12.62 -31.91
N LEU A 181 -2.88 13.48 -30.90
CA LEU A 181 -3.63 14.73 -31.02
C LEU A 181 -2.60 15.86 -31.20
N SER A 182 -2.09 15.99 -32.43
CA SER A 182 -1.27 17.16 -32.80
C SER A 182 -2.04 18.43 -32.44
N CYS A 183 -1.36 19.48 -31.97
CA CYS A 183 -1.94 20.74 -31.46
C CYS A 183 -2.72 21.57 -32.50
N GLY A 184 -3.61 20.96 -33.28
CA GLY A 184 -4.41 21.60 -34.32
C GLY A 184 -5.26 20.67 -35.18
N VAL A 185 -5.34 19.35 -34.90
CA VAL A 185 -6.28 18.46 -35.60
C VAL A 185 -7.25 17.88 -34.58
N ASP A 186 -8.48 18.40 -34.60
CA ASP A 186 -9.58 18.07 -33.68
C ASP A 186 -10.24 16.71 -33.98
N THR A 187 -9.52 15.76 -34.58
CA THR A 187 -10.09 14.49 -35.05
C THR A 187 -9.29 13.26 -34.61
N LEU A 188 -10.03 12.19 -34.34
CA LEU A 188 -9.55 10.86 -33.99
C LEU A 188 -10.01 9.87 -35.05
N THR A 189 -9.07 9.39 -35.85
CA THR A 189 -9.27 8.35 -36.86
C THR A 189 -9.00 6.98 -36.25
N ILE A 190 -10.05 6.18 -36.15
CA ILE A 190 -9.99 4.78 -35.76
C ILE A 190 -10.06 3.96 -37.04
N ARG A 191 -9.14 3.00 -37.23
CA ARG A 191 -9.19 2.10 -38.38
C ARG A 191 -8.99 0.66 -37.92
N ARG A 192 -9.81 -0.23 -38.46
CA ARG A 192 -9.73 -1.66 -38.23
C ARG A 192 -9.76 -2.39 -39.55
N GLU A 193 -8.77 -3.26 -39.74
CA GLU A 193 -8.68 -4.18 -40.86
C GLU A 193 -8.90 -5.61 -40.33
N ILE A 194 -9.77 -6.36 -41.00
CA ILE A 194 -10.11 -7.75 -40.69
C ILE A 194 -9.65 -8.58 -41.89
N GLN A 195 -8.79 -9.56 -41.66
CA GLN A 195 -8.23 -10.42 -42.70
C GLN A 195 -8.60 -11.87 -42.42
N SER A 196 -9.05 -12.59 -43.45
CA SER A 196 -9.29 -14.03 -43.39
C SER A 196 -8.00 -14.78 -43.71
N ASN A 197 -7.56 -15.66 -42.81
CA ASN A 197 -6.41 -16.54 -43.00
C ASN A 197 -6.81 -18.00 -42.76
N ALA A 198 -6.03 -18.94 -43.31
CA ALA A 198 -6.27 -20.38 -43.18
C ALA A 198 -6.33 -20.92 -41.73
N SER A 199 -5.84 -20.16 -40.75
CA SER A 199 -5.85 -20.51 -39.31
C SER A 199 -6.85 -19.69 -38.46
N GLY A 200 -7.70 -18.88 -39.09
CA GLY A 200 -8.71 -18.03 -38.45
C GLY A 200 -8.59 -16.55 -38.81
N THR A 201 -9.52 -15.75 -38.30
CA THR A 201 -9.61 -14.30 -38.60
C THR A 201 -8.54 -13.51 -37.84
N ARG A 202 -7.72 -12.73 -38.55
CA ARG A 202 -6.74 -11.82 -37.96
C ARG A 202 -7.25 -10.38 -38.07
N SER A 203 -7.22 -9.64 -36.96
CA SER A 203 -7.58 -8.21 -36.97
C SER A 203 -6.38 -7.33 -36.66
N ARG A 204 -6.21 -6.27 -37.47
CA ARG A 204 -5.21 -5.23 -37.29
C ARG A 204 -5.93 -3.92 -36.98
N CYS A 205 -5.53 -3.28 -35.89
CA CYS A 205 -6.14 -2.03 -35.43
C CYS A 205 -5.11 -0.91 -35.53
N SER A 206 -5.54 0.28 -35.94
CA SER A 206 -4.74 1.49 -35.88
C SER A 206 -5.55 2.69 -35.41
N LEU A 207 -4.85 3.61 -34.74
CA LEU A 207 -5.38 4.87 -34.23
C LEU A 207 -4.51 6.01 -34.79
N ASN A 208 -5.09 6.92 -35.58
CA ASN A 208 -4.37 7.96 -36.34
C ASN A 208 -3.11 7.41 -37.05
N GLY A 209 -3.22 6.21 -37.64
CA GLY A 209 -2.12 5.53 -38.34
C GLY A 209 -1.15 4.73 -37.46
N ILE A 210 -1.21 4.84 -36.12
CA ILE A 210 -0.37 4.05 -35.21
C ILE A 210 -1.03 2.70 -34.92
N ALA A 211 -0.31 1.60 -35.17
CA ALA A 211 -0.80 0.26 -34.87
C ALA A 211 -1.05 0.09 -33.36
N THR A 212 -2.23 -0.41 -32.99
CA THR A 212 -2.68 -0.56 -31.61
C THR A 212 -3.33 -1.92 -31.35
N SER A 213 -3.68 -2.19 -30.10
CA SER A 213 -4.38 -3.42 -29.70
C SER A 213 -5.90 -3.25 -29.70
N LEU A 214 -6.62 -4.36 -29.82
CA LEU A 214 -8.09 -4.39 -29.71
C LEU A 214 -8.59 -3.90 -28.34
N ARG A 215 -7.81 -4.12 -27.27
CA ARG A 215 -8.13 -3.64 -25.93
C ARG A 215 -8.21 -2.11 -25.90
N VAL A 216 -7.25 -1.44 -26.53
CA VAL A 216 -7.20 0.03 -26.61
C VAL A 216 -8.42 0.58 -27.36
N LEU A 217 -8.81 -0.02 -28.49
CA LEU A 217 -10.02 0.39 -29.20
C LEU A 217 -11.27 0.22 -28.36
N ARG A 218 -11.36 -0.87 -27.58
CA ARG A 218 -12.50 -1.11 -26.69
C ARG A 218 -12.60 -0.10 -25.56
N GLU A 219 -11.47 0.30 -24.97
CA GLU A 219 -11.45 1.34 -23.92
C GLU A 219 -11.83 2.72 -24.48
N ILE A 220 -11.31 3.08 -25.66
CA ILE A 220 -11.68 4.31 -26.36
C ILE A 220 -13.17 4.29 -26.75
N GLY A 221 -13.63 3.17 -27.30
CA GLY A 221 -15.02 2.98 -27.69
C GLY A 221 -15.98 3.13 -26.52
N ARG A 222 -15.69 2.50 -25.38
CA ARG A 222 -16.50 2.63 -24.14
C ARG A 222 -16.57 4.05 -23.60
N ALA A 223 -15.53 4.86 -23.83
CA ALA A 223 -15.50 6.23 -23.36
C ALA A 223 -16.28 7.19 -24.28
N LEU A 224 -16.26 6.95 -25.60
CA LEU A 224 -16.82 7.87 -26.60
C LEU A 224 -18.20 7.45 -27.13
N VAL A 225 -18.46 6.15 -27.25
CA VAL A 225 -19.66 5.62 -27.89
C VAL A 225 -20.38 4.65 -26.96
N ASP A 226 -21.67 4.93 -26.74
CA ASP A 226 -22.56 4.07 -25.99
C ASP A 226 -23.52 3.36 -26.95
N VAL A 227 -23.36 2.04 -27.12
CA VAL A 227 -24.14 1.24 -28.07
C VAL A 227 -25.23 0.45 -27.34
N ASN A 228 -26.48 0.65 -27.75
CA ASN A 228 -27.64 -0.12 -27.34
C ASN A 228 -28.01 -1.14 -28.42
N GLY A 229 -28.10 -2.41 -28.00
CA GLY A 229 -28.63 -3.52 -28.81
C GLY A 229 -28.92 -4.71 -27.90
N GLN A 230 -29.08 -5.91 -28.46
CA GLN A 230 -29.43 -7.14 -27.71
C GLN A 230 -28.49 -7.43 -26.51
N HIS A 231 -27.25 -6.93 -26.52
CA HIS A 231 -26.27 -7.10 -25.45
C HIS A 231 -26.22 -5.94 -24.42
N ALA A 232 -26.84 -4.79 -24.68
CA ALA A 232 -26.81 -3.64 -23.77
C ALA A 232 -27.70 -3.83 -22.53
N ALA A 233 -28.78 -4.60 -22.68
CA ALA A 233 -29.63 -5.02 -21.57
C ALA A 233 -28.88 -5.89 -20.54
N LEU A 234 -27.73 -6.49 -20.90
CA LEU A 234 -26.86 -7.24 -19.98
C LEU A 234 -25.89 -6.33 -19.22
N SER A 235 -25.40 -5.24 -19.83
CA SER A 235 -24.42 -4.35 -19.20
C SER A 235 -24.99 -3.57 -18.02
N ILE A 236 -26.26 -3.18 -18.10
CA ILE A 236 -26.94 -2.43 -17.02
C ILE A 236 -27.52 -3.38 -15.96
N LYS A 237 -27.37 -4.71 -16.10
CA LYS A 237 -27.63 -5.64 -14.98
C LYS A 237 -26.52 -5.60 -13.93
N ASP A 238 -25.33 -5.14 -14.29
CA ASP A 238 -24.22 -5.05 -13.38
C ASP A 238 -24.33 -3.83 -12.46
N GLY A 239 -24.26 -4.07 -11.14
CA GLY A 239 -24.35 -3.00 -10.13
C GLY A 239 -23.19 -2.00 -10.23
N GLY A 240 -22.04 -2.40 -10.76
CA GLY A 240 -20.92 -1.48 -11.03
C GLY A 240 -21.26 -0.44 -12.09
N THR A 241 -21.86 -0.88 -13.21
CA THR A 241 -22.32 0.02 -14.28
C THR A 241 -23.45 0.94 -13.82
N GLN A 242 -24.38 0.43 -13.00
CA GLN A 242 -25.46 1.24 -12.41
C GLN A 242 -24.93 2.31 -11.45
N LEU A 243 -23.94 1.96 -10.63
CA LEU A 243 -23.24 2.92 -9.76
C LEU A 243 -22.53 4.00 -10.57
N GLU A 244 -21.84 3.60 -11.65
CA GLU A 244 -21.14 4.55 -12.51
C GLU A 244 -22.11 5.54 -13.19
N LEU A 245 -23.27 5.05 -13.66
CA LEU A 245 -24.31 5.92 -14.22
C LEU A 245 -24.80 6.95 -13.19
N LEU A 246 -25.03 6.49 -11.96
CA LEU A 246 -25.46 7.36 -10.86
C LEU A 246 -24.38 8.39 -10.50
N ASP A 247 -23.12 7.99 -10.47
CA ASP A 247 -21.97 8.87 -10.21
C ASP A 247 -21.78 9.91 -11.31
N ARG A 248 -22.01 9.55 -12.58
CA ARG A 248 -22.02 10.50 -13.70
C ARG A 248 -23.12 11.55 -13.53
N LEU A 249 -24.34 11.11 -13.26
CA LEU A 249 -25.49 12.00 -13.01
C LEU A 249 -25.26 12.96 -11.83
N ALA A 250 -24.53 12.50 -10.81
CA ALA A 250 -24.24 13.28 -9.63
C ALA A 250 -22.97 14.16 -9.75
N GLY A 251 -22.19 14.04 -10.83
CA GLY A 251 -20.89 14.71 -10.97
C GLY A 251 -19.82 14.21 -9.97
N LEU A 252 -19.97 13.00 -9.42
CA LEU A 252 -19.17 12.51 -8.28
C LEU A 252 -17.86 11.83 -8.67
N ARG A 253 -17.56 11.64 -9.96
CA ARG A 253 -16.34 10.94 -10.41
C ARG A 253 -15.05 11.51 -9.80
N GLY A 254 -14.95 12.83 -9.66
CA GLY A 254 -13.82 13.49 -9.01
C GLY A 254 -13.69 13.11 -7.53
N ALA A 255 -14.80 13.23 -6.78
CA ALA A 255 -14.87 12.85 -5.38
C ALA A 255 -14.57 11.34 -5.17
N VAL A 256 -15.10 10.48 -6.04
CA VAL A 256 -14.82 9.03 -6.01
C VAL A 256 -13.34 8.73 -6.27
N ALA A 257 -12.68 9.46 -7.18
CA ALA A 257 -11.25 9.33 -7.41
C ALA A 257 -10.43 9.76 -6.19
N THR A 258 -10.82 10.86 -5.52
CA THR A 258 -10.16 11.29 -4.27
C THR A 258 -10.35 10.28 -3.15
N LEU A 259 -11.55 9.70 -3.01
CA LEU A 259 -11.85 8.64 -2.06
C LEU A 259 -10.99 7.40 -2.33
N ALA A 260 -10.88 6.98 -3.60
CA ALA A 260 -10.08 5.81 -3.99
C ALA A 260 -8.58 6.02 -3.69
N ALA A 261 -8.06 7.24 -3.89
CA ALA A 261 -6.69 7.59 -3.54
C ALA A 261 -6.47 7.54 -2.02
N ALA A 262 -7.32 8.20 -1.24
CA ALA A 262 -7.27 8.20 0.22
C ALA A 262 -7.39 6.78 0.80
N TRP A 263 -8.28 5.95 0.24
CA TRP A 263 -8.41 4.53 0.63
C TRP A 263 -7.13 3.73 0.35
N LYS A 264 -6.47 3.96 -0.78
CA LYS A 264 -5.21 3.30 -1.12
C LYS A 264 -4.10 3.68 -0.13
N GLU A 265 -4.01 4.95 0.24
CA GLU A 265 -3.07 5.42 1.26
C GLU A 265 -3.34 4.80 2.63
N LEU A 266 -4.62 4.65 2.98
CA LEU A 266 -5.05 3.99 4.20
C LEU A 266 -4.63 2.51 4.24
N LEU A 267 -4.82 1.78 3.13
CA LEU A 267 -4.37 0.39 3.02
C LEU A 267 -2.85 0.28 3.15
N ALA A 268 -2.10 1.20 2.52
CA ALA A 268 -0.65 1.22 2.61
C ALA A 268 -0.19 1.47 4.06
N ALA A 269 -0.82 2.41 4.76
CA ALA A 269 -0.54 2.67 6.17
C ALA A 269 -0.90 1.45 7.05
N ARG A 270 -2.05 0.80 6.84
CA ARG A 270 -2.42 -0.42 7.58
C ARG A 270 -1.49 -1.60 7.30
N ALA A 271 -0.90 -1.67 6.12
CA ALA A 271 0.11 -2.68 5.80
C ALA A 271 1.44 -2.38 6.50
N ALA A 272 1.84 -1.10 6.54
CA ALA A 272 3.04 -0.66 7.25
C ALA A 272 2.94 -0.92 8.77
N LEU A 273 1.77 -0.64 9.38
CA LEU A 273 1.54 -0.96 10.79
C LEU A 273 1.70 -2.46 11.06
N ARG A 274 1.04 -3.30 10.25
CA ARG A 274 1.16 -4.76 10.40
C ARG A 274 2.59 -5.26 10.29
N SER A 275 3.37 -4.71 9.36
CA SER A 275 4.79 -5.08 9.26
C SER A 275 5.62 -4.66 10.47
N LEU A 276 5.24 -3.57 11.16
CA LEU A 276 5.88 -3.16 12.42
C LEU A 276 5.46 -4.04 13.59
N ASP A 277 4.17 -4.39 13.68
CA ASP A 277 3.64 -5.28 14.72
C ASP A 277 4.24 -6.69 14.63
N GLU A 278 4.51 -7.19 13.42
CA GLU A 278 5.18 -8.48 13.20
C GLU A 278 6.65 -8.50 13.63
N LEU A 279 7.29 -7.33 13.75
CA LEU A 279 8.69 -7.18 14.17
C LEU A 279 8.83 -6.97 15.69
N ALA A 280 7.73 -6.79 16.41
CA ALA A 280 7.73 -6.45 17.84
C ALA A 280 7.65 -7.72 18.71
N ASP A 281 8.79 -8.33 19.02
CA ASP A 281 8.89 -9.39 20.02
C ASP A 281 8.93 -8.80 21.44
N GLU A 282 7.75 -8.63 22.07
CA GLU A 282 7.59 -8.00 23.39
C GLU A 282 8.40 -8.69 24.51
N LYS A 283 8.65 -10.01 24.37
CA LYS A 283 9.39 -10.80 25.37
C LYS A 283 10.87 -10.46 25.42
N ASP A 284 11.47 -10.17 24.26
CA ASP A 284 12.90 -9.87 24.17
C ASP A 284 13.16 -8.47 24.74
N ARG A 285 12.24 -7.53 24.53
CA ARG A 285 12.31 -6.19 25.14
C ARG A 285 12.33 -6.25 26.66
N ALA A 286 11.40 -6.98 27.27
CA ALA A 286 11.28 -7.03 28.74
C ALA A 286 12.57 -7.58 29.40
N ALA A 287 13.15 -8.63 28.82
CA ALA A 287 14.40 -9.21 29.30
C ALA A 287 15.60 -8.26 29.15
N LEU A 288 15.68 -7.52 28.03
CA LEU A 288 16.73 -6.52 27.82
C LEU A 288 16.60 -5.35 28.82
N GLN A 289 15.38 -4.91 29.10
CA GLN A 289 15.12 -3.83 30.06
C GLN A 289 15.51 -4.25 31.48
N GLU A 290 15.15 -5.47 31.89
CA GLU A 290 15.51 -6.03 33.20
C GLU A 290 17.04 -6.09 33.37
N LEU A 291 17.79 -6.54 32.36
CA LEU A 291 19.25 -6.55 32.40
C LEU A 291 19.84 -5.14 32.59
N VAL A 292 19.36 -4.16 31.85
CA VAL A 292 19.85 -2.77 31.96
C VAL A 292 19.53 -2.20 33.33
N ASP A 293 18.31 -2.41 33.84
CA ASP A 293 17.88 -1.92 35.15
C ASP A 293 18.69 -2.57 36.29
N ASP A 294 18.93 -3.88 36.23
CA ASP A 294 19.74 -4.61 37.21
C ASP A 294 21.20 -4.12 37.27
N VAL A 295 21.83 -3.94 36.11
CA VAL A 295 23.23 -3.46 36.03
C VAL A 295 23.32 -2.01 36.52
N MET A 296 22.39 -1.15 36.12
CA MET A 296 22.33 0.24 36.59
C MET A 296 22.07 0.35 38.10
N ALA A 297 21.20 -0.49 38.66
CA ALA A 297 20.93 -0.52 40.10
C ALA A 297 22.13 -1.02 40.92
N SER A 298 22.94 -1.92 40.35
CA SER A 298 24.12 -2.48 41.03
C SER A 298 25.30 -1.50 41.15
N GLY A 299 25.36 -0.48 40.28
CA GLY A 299 26.46 0.48 40.22
C GLY A 299 27.82 -0.17 39.94
N LEU A 300 27.85 -1.16 39.05
CA LEU A 300 29.05 -1.96 38.75
C LEU A 300 30.15 -1.13 38.08
N GLU A 301 31.39 -1.29 38.53
CA GLU A 301 32.57 -0.65 37.91
C GLU A 301 33.37 -1.62 37.02
N PRO A 302 34.13 -1.11 36.03
CA PRO A 302 35.04 -1.92 35.22
C PRO A 302 36.09 -2.62 36.09
N GLU A 303 36.38 -3.88 35.77
CA GLU A 303 37.32 -4.75 36.52
C GLU A 303 37.02 -4.92 38.04
N GLU A 304 35.83 -4.54 38.52
CA GLU A 304 35.47 -4.59 39.95
C GLU A 304 35.61 -6.01 40.53
N ASP A 305 35.23 -7.05 39.77
CA ASP A 305 35.32 -8.44 40.22
C ASP A 305 36.78 -8.90 40.42
N ILE A 306 37.70 -8.44 39.56
CA ILE A 306 39.13 -8.74 39.65
C ILE A 306 39.73 -8.06 40.87
N LEU A 307 39.37 -6.79 41.09
CA LEU A 307 39.81 -6.00 42.24
C LEU A 307 39.30 -6.61 43.56
N LEU A 308 38.01 -6.95 43.64
CA LEU A 308 37.40 -7.59 44.80
C LEU A 308 38.02 -8.97 45.08
N LYS A 309 38.24 -9.82 44.06
CA LYS A 309 38.96 -11.10 44.22
C LYS A 309 40.40 -10.92 44.69
N ARG A 310 41.08 -9.85 44.27
CA ARG A 310 42.45 -9.54 44.73
C ARG A 310 42.45 -9.08 46.19
N ASN A 311 41.52 -8.19 46.55
CA ASN A 311 41.37 -7.66 47.90
C ASN A 311 40.97 -8.77 48.87
N LEU A 312 40.01 -9.63 48.51
CA LEU A 312 39.59 -10.77 49.30
C LEU A 312 40.77 -11.72 49.58
N ARG A 313 41.53 -12.12 48.56
CA ARG A 313 42.74 -12.95 48.73
C ARG A 313 43.75 -12.33 49.72
N SER A 314 43.92 -11.00 49.66
CA SER A 314 44.82 -10.30 50.57
C SER A 314 44.29 -10.29 52.02
N LEU A 315 42.98 -10.18 52.21
CA LEU A 315 42.32 -10.20 53.52
C LEU A 315 42.26 -11.62 54.10
N GLU A 316 42.04 -12.64 53.28
CA GLU A 316 42.12 -14.06 53.66
C GLU A 316 43.53 -14.42 54.13
N ALA A 317 44.57 -14.02 53.40
CA ALA A 317 45.94 -14.22 53.84
C ALA A 317 46.24 -13.55 55.19
N ARG A 318 45.66 -12.36 55.44
CA ARG A 318 45.77 -11.67 56.74
C ARG A 318 44.97 -12.38 57.84
N LYS A 319 43.78 -12.89 57.53
CA LYS A 319 42.95 -13.68 58.45
C LYS A 319 43.68 -14.96 58.87
N ASP A 320 44.19 -15.72 57.91
CA ASP A 320 44.95 -16.95 58.16
C ASP A 320 46.20 -16.67 59.00
N ALA A 321 46.92 -15.58 58.71
CA ALA A 321 48.06 -15.15 59.50
C ALA A 321 47.66 -14.80 60.94
N ALA A 322 46.54 -14.08 61.13
CA ALA A 322 46.02 -13.72 62.45
C ALA A 322 45.57 -14.95 63.24
N GLU A 323 44.84 -15.89 62.62
CA GLU A 323 44.41 -17.15 63.24
C GLU A 323 45.61 -18.01 63.65
N ARG A 324 46.63 -18.14 62.79
CA ARG A 324 47.87 -18.86 63.12
C ARG A 324 48.64 -18.19 64.24
N CYS A 325 48.74 -16.86 64.26
CA CYS A 325 49.37 -16.13 65.36
C CYS A 325 48.62 -16.34 66.68
N ASN A 326 47.28 -16.39 66.64
CA ASN A 326 46.48 -16.68 67.82
C ASN A 326 46.72 -18.11 68.32
N LEU A 327 46.75 -19.10 67.43
CA LEU A 327 47.07 -20.50 67.78
C LEU A 327 48.48 -20.64 68.38
N ILE A 328 49.48 -19.97 67.81
CA ILE A 328 50.86 -19.95 68.33
C ILE A 328 50.88 -19.30 69.72
N THR A 329 50.15 -18.19 69.90
CA THR A 329 50.08 -17.50 71.20
C THR A 329 49.42 -18.38 72.27
N ILE A 330 48.35 -19.10 71.93
CA ILE A 330 47.69 -20.06 72.82
C ILE A 330 48.64 -21.22 73.17
N GLY A 331 49.35 -21.78 72.18
CA GLY A 331 50.29 -22.89 72.41
C GLY A 331 51.52 -22.51 73.24
N LEU A 332 52.03 -21.28 73.08
CA LEU A 332 53.16 -20.77 73.85
C LEU A 332 52.76 -20.38 75.28
N GLY A 333 51.64 -19.66 75.43
CA GLY A 333 51.33 -18.94 76.67
C GLY A 333 50.21 -19.51 77.54
N GLY A 334 49.48 -20.54 77.10
CA GLY A 334 48.37 -21.12 77.87
C GLY A 334 47.17 -20.17 77.97
N GLY A 335 46.09 -20.47 77.24
CA GLY A 335 44.85 -19.72 77.40
C GLY A 335 44.30 -19.90 78.81
N SER A 336 43.90 -18.81 79.48
CA SER A 336 43.29 -18.78 80.83
C SER A 336 42.00 -19.62 81.03
N GLY A 337 41.63 -20.49 80.09
CA GLY A 337 40.49 -21.39 80.16
C GLY A 337 40.93 -22.85 80.28
N SER A 338 40.84 -23.38 81.51
CA SER A 338 40.63 -24.78 81.87
C SER A 338 41.07 -25.84 80.85
N GLY A 339 42.29 -26.38 81.01
CA GLY A 339 42.56 -27.79 80.70
C GLY A 339 43.78 -28.11 79.83
N GLY A 340 44.50 -27.13 79.30
CA GLY A 340 45.74 -27.38 78.55
C GLY A 340 46.79 -26.32 78.85
N GLY A 341 47.76 -26.64 79.70
CA GLY A 341 48.88 -25.75 80.02
C GLY A 341 49.72 -25.48 78.77
N GLY A 342 50.06 -24.22 78.53
CA GLY A 342 50.97 -23.84 77.44
C GLY A 342 52.39 -24.34 77.69
N MET A 343 53.26 -24.26 76.68
CA MET A 343 54.69 -24.60 76.86
C MET A 343 55.33 -23.80 78.00
N MET A 344 54.96 -22.53 78.18
CA MET A 344 55.44 -21.71 79.30
C MET A 344 54.98 -22.22 80.66
N ASP A 345 53.73 -22.68 80.78
CA ASP A 345 53.21 -23.24 82.03
C ASP A 345 53.94 -24.54 82.37
N ALA A 346 54.12 -25.42 81.36
CA ALA A 346 54.84 -26.67 81.53
C ALA A 346 56.32 -26.45 81.93
N LEU A 347 57.02 -25.49 81.30
CA LEU A 347 58.39 -25.14 81.69
C LEU A 347 58.46 -24.54 83.09
N HIS A 348 57.48 -23.72 83.48
CA HIS A 348 57.43 -23.15 84.82
C HIS A 348 57.26 -24.23 85.89
N ASP A 349 56.41 -25.24 85.64
CA ASP A 349 56.23 -26.38 86.53
C ASP A 349 57.52 -27.20 86.68
N VAL A 350 58.23 -27.47 85.58
CA VAL A 350 59.53 -28.16 85.63
C VAL A 350 60.57 -27.33 86.40
N GLU A 351 60.65 -26.02 86.17
CA GLU A 351 61.55 -25.10 86.88
C GLU A 351 61.28 -25.13 88.40
N MET A 352 60.00 -25.18 88.81
CA MET A 352 59.61 -25.32 90.22
C MET A 352 60.06 -26.64 90.83
N HIS A 353 59.96 -27.75 90.10
CA HIS A 353 60.45 -29.05 90.56
C HIS A 353 61.97 -29.10 90.72
N VAL A 354 62.72 -28.56 89.76
CA VAL A 354 64.19 -28.51 89.83
C VAL A 354 64.65 -27.59 90.97
N ARG A 355 63.99 -26.43 91.16
CA ARG A 355 64.25 -25.53 92.30
C ARG A 355 64.00 -26.21 93.65
N ALA A 356 62.96 -27.03 93.74
CA ALA A 356 62.69 -27.80 94.96
C ALA A 356 63.81 -28.79 95.28
N VAL A 357 64.35 -29.50 94.28
CA VAL A 357 65.49 -30.42 94.44
C VAL A 357 66.75 -29.68 94.87
N LEU A 358 67.10 -28.56 94.21
CA LEU A 358 68.25 -27.72 94.60
C LEU A 358 68.12 -27.21 96.04
N SER A 359 66.93 -26.79 96.47
CA SER A 359 66.69 -26.34 97.85
C SER A 359 66.82 -27.48 98.88
N GLN A 360 66.55 -28.72 98.48
CA GLN A 360 66.78 -29.90 99.32
C GLN A 360 68.27 -30.20 99.44
N GLU A 361 69.04 -30.13 98.34
CA GLU A 361 70.50 -30.31 98.37
C GLU A 361 71.21 -29.21 99.17
N GLU A 362 70.83 -27.93 99.06
CA GLU A 362 71.38 -26.85 99.90
C GLU A 362 71.06 -27.03 101.39
N ARG A 363 69.86 -27.53 101.71
CA ARG A 363 69.47 -27.90 103.08
C ARG A 363 70.29 -29.07 103.62
N LEU A 364 70.62 -30.04 102.78
CA LEU A 364 71.48 -31.17 103.15
C LEU A 364 72.94 -30.73 103.33
N LYS A 365 73.48 -29.88 102.45
CA LYS A 365 74.84 -29.30 102.59
C LYS A 365 74.97 -28.42 103.84
N SER A 366 73.97 -27.60 104.16
CA SER A 366 73.97 -26.78 105.39
C SER A 366 73.78 -27.60 106.67
N ALA A 367 73.03 -28.70 106.63
CA ALA A 367 72.93 -29.66 107.73
C ALA A 367 74.25 -30.44 107.96
N ALA A 368 74.99 -30.78 106.90
CA ALA A 368 76.30 -31.41 106.97
C ALA A 368 77.39 -30.45 107.52
N ALA A 369 77.37 -29.17 107.13
CA ALA A 369 78.29 -28.15 107.66
C ALA A 369 78.06 -27.83 109.15
N ALA A 370 76.82 -27.95 109.63
CA ALA A 370 76.48 -27.79 111.05
C ALA A 370 76.91 -28.99 111.93
N ALA A 371 77.14 -30.17 111.34
CA ALA A 371 77.57 -31.38 112.07
C ALA A 371 79.09 -31.46 112.32
N SER A 372 79.91 -30.75 111.53
CA SER A 372 81.39 -30.80 111.62
C SER A 372 82.02 -29.78 112.59
N GLY A 373 81.21 -29.03 113.35
CA GLY A 373 81.65 -27.89 114.17
C GLY A 373 81.71 -28.09 115.70
N SER A 374 81.50 -29.28 116.25
CA SER A 374 81.50 -29.48 117.71
C SER A 374 82.07 -30.83 118.16
N ASN A 375 83.26 -30.84 118.77
CA ASN A 375 83.54 -31.45 120.08
C ASN A 375 85.04 -31.42 120.40
N HIS A 376 85.39 -30.69 121.46
CA HIS A 376 86.66 -30.76 122.19
C HIS A 376 86.35 -31.07 123.66
N ASP A 377 87.32 -31.75 124.30
CA ASP A 377 87.57 -31.95 125.74
C ASP A 377 87.16 -33.28 126.43
N GLY A 378 88.17 -33.98 126.95
CA GLY A 378 87.99 -34.95 128.06
C GLY A 378 88.95 -36.15 128.20
N ASP A 379 90.27 -35.92 128.24
CA ASP A 379 91.32 -36.49 129.13
C ASP A 379 91.56 -38.03 129.40
N SER A 380 92.87 -38.33 129.57
CA SER A 380 93.54 -39.40 130.36
C SER A 380 93.96 -40.78 129.75
N ALA A 381 95.26 -40.84 129.43
CA ALA A 381 96.32 -41.84 129.77
C ALA A 381 96.11 -43.36 129.55
N ASN A 382 97.02 -44.06 128.82
CA ASN A 382 98.34 -44.51 129.27
C ASN A 382 99.10 -45.36 128.20
N THR A 383 100.44 -45.28 128.24
CA THR A 383 101.48 -46.28 127.86
C THR A 383 101.62 -46.85 126.44
N THR A 384 102.68 -46.36 125.76
CA THR A 384 103.82 -47.10 125.16
C THR A 384 103.63 -48.55 124.70
N GLU A 385 103.80 -48.83 123.41
CA GLU A 385 105.06 -49.32 122.78
C GLU A 385 104.85 -49.51 121.27
N GLU A 386 105.96 -49.67 120.53
CA GLU A 386 106.07 -50.40 119.26
C GLU A 386 105.83 -49.64 117.94
N GLU A 387 106.96 -49.14 117.43
CA GLU A 387 107.45 -49.43 116.07
C GLU A 387 106.65 -50.46 115.25
N ARG A 388 106.31 -50.00 114.03
CA ARG A 388 106.17 -50.77 112.78
C ARG A 388 104.96 -51.72 112.70
N ILE A 389 104.03 -51.38 111.79
CA ILE A 389 103.80 -52.16 110.56
C ILE A 389 103.18 -51.25 109.47
N LYS A 390 103.80 -51.39 108.31
CA LYS A 390 103.53 -50.85 106.97
C LYS A 390 102.15 -51.22 106.39
N ASN A 391 101.71 -50.36 105.46
CA ASN A 391 100.96 -50.64 104.22
C ASN A 391 99.44 -50.85 104.27
N ARG A 392 98.71 -49.90 103.65
CA ARG A 392 97.72 -50.03 102.54
C ARG A 392 96.73 -48.84 102.64
N SER A 393 96.79 -47.90 101.68
CA SER A 393 96.08 -47.84 100.39
C SER A 393 94.71 -47.18 100.51
N ASP A 394 94.46 -46.30 99.54
CA ASP A 394 93.15 -45.83 99.04
C ASP A 394 92.39 -44.82 99.91
N ASP A 395 92.31 -43.56 99.44
CA ASP A 395 91.03 -42.87 99.21
C ASP A 395 91.23 -41.55 98.42
N ASP A 396 91.02 -41.59 97.10
CA ASP A 396 90.77 -40.42 96.24
C ASP A 396 89.30 -40.47 95.81
N ASN A 397 88.37 -40.03 96.67
CA ASN A 397 86.94 -39.98 96.34
C ASN A 397 86.21 -38.79 96.99
N VAL A 398 86.58 -37.56 96.61
CA VAL A 398 85.95 -36.33 97.14
C VAL A 398 85.39 -35.38 96.04
N ASN A 399 85.37 -35.75 94.76
CA ASN A 399 84.98 -34.82 93.68
C ASN A 399 83.65 -35.08 92.95
N ASP A 400 82.88 -36.13 93.27
CA ASP A 400 81.65 -36.47 92.52
C ASP A 400 80.36 -35.80 93.05
N GLU A 401 80.27 -35.44 94.34
CA GLU A 401 79.04 -34.82 94.91
C GLU A 401 78.86 -33.33 94.55
N ASP A 402 79.95 -32.59 94.31
CA ASP A 402 79.86 -31.21 93.82
C ASP A 402 79.53 -31.14 92.33
N ASN A 403 79.78 -32.21 91.56
CA ASN A 403 79.52 -32.27 90.13
C ASN A 403 78.01 -32.39 89.82
N ALA A 404 77.25 -33.12 90.65
CA ALA A 404 75.79 -33.28 90.48
C ALA A 404 74.99 -31.98 90.73
N PHE A 405 75.39 -31.20 91.74
CA PHE A 405 74.79 -29.89 92.03
C PHE A 405 75.05 -28.89 90.89
N VAL A 406 76.28 -28.87 90.35
CA VAL A 406 76.65 -28.05 89.20
C VAL A 406 75.82 -28.42 87.97
N LEU A 407 75.60 -29.72 87.71
CA LEU A 407 74.75 -30.18 86.61
C LEU A 407 73.27 -29.76 86.73
N LEU A 408 72.71 -29.78 87.95
CA LEU A 408 71.35 -29.29 88.22
C LEU A 408 71.23 -27.77 88.09
N GLN A 409 72.28 -27.04 88.48
CA GLN A 409 72.36 -25.59 88.32
C GLN A 409 72.50 -25.20 86.84
N GLU A 410 73.27 -25.94 86.06
CA GLU A 410 73.35 -25.82 84.59
C GLU A 410 72.00 -26.12 83.92
N ALA A 411 71.27 -27.14 84.40
CA ALA A 411 69.93 -27.46 83.92
C ALA A 411 68.91 -26.35 84.24
N MET A 412 68.98 -25.73 85.43
CA MET A 412 68.17 -24.55 85.78
C MET A 412 68.48 -23.35 84.89
N SER A 413 69.77 -23.08 84.63
CA SER A 413 70.18 -22.01 83.71
C SER A 413 69.60 -22.26 82.31
N SER A 414 69.70 -23.49 81.82
CA SER A 414 69.18 -23.89 80.51
C SER A 414 67.65 -23.77 80.42
N LEU A 415 66.92 -24.13 81.48
CA LEU A 415 65.45 -23.96 81.56
C LEU A 415 65.05 -22.48 81.62
N HIS A 416 65.81 -21.65 82.34
CA HIS A 416 65.58 -20.21 82.42
C HIS A 416 65.82 -19.53 81.07
N GLU A 417 66.91 -19.89 80.37
CA GLU A 417 67.20 -19.45 79.01
C GLU A 417 66.11 -19.89 78.02
N ALA A 418 65.63 -21.13 78.11
CA ALA A 418 64.54 -21.62 77.27
C ALA A 418 63.23 -20.85 77.51
N ARG A 419 62.91 -20.50 78.77
CA ARG A 419 61.76 -19.68 79.14
C ARG A 419 61.87 -18.26 78.60
N GLN A 420 63.04 -17.63 78.74
CA GLN A 420 63.28 -16.29 78.19
C GLN A 420 63.17 -16.28 76.66
N SER A 421 63.71 -17.30 75.99
CA SER A 421 63.58 -17.51 74.55
C SER A 421 62.12 -17.68 74.11
N LEU A 422 61.29 -18.39 74.90
CA LEU A 422 59.86 -18.52 74.66
C LEU A 422 59.09 -17.20 74.87
N ASP A 423 59.46 -16.40 75.88
CA ASP A 423 58.85 -15.08 76.13
C ASP A 423 59.19 -14.08 75.01
N ASP A 424 60.44 -14.11 74.53
CA ASP A 424 60.89 -13.35 73.38
C ASP A 424 60.14 -13.78 72.11
N ALA A 425 59.94 -15.09 71.91
CA ALA A 425 59.16 -15.63 70.80
C ALA A 425 57.67 -15.21 70.87
N GLN A 426 57.05 -15.29 72.06
CA GLN A 426 55.68 -14.84 72.29
C GLN A 426 55.54 -13.32 72.04
N SER A 427 56.51 -12.54 72.52
CA SER A 427 56.58 -11.09 72.28
C SER A 427 56.75 -10.75 70.80
N ALA A 428 57.56 -11.52 70.06
CA ALA A 428 57.73 -11.36 68.62
C ALA A 428 56.43 -11.66 67.85
N VAL A 429 55.73 -12.75 68.19
CA VAL A 429 54.43 -13.11 67.61
C VAL A 429 53.37 -12.06 67.94
N ALA A 430 53.34 -11.55 69.17
CA ALA A 430 52.43 -10.49 69.59
C ALA A 430 52.70 -9.16 68.85
N ARG A 431 53.97 -8.81 68.61
CA ARG A 431 54.35 -7.63 67.79
C ARG A 431 53.91 -7.79 66.34
N TYR A 432 54.14 -8.95 65.74
CA TYR A 432 53.70 -9.25 64.37
C TYR A 432 52.18 -9.20 64.23
N SER A 433 51.44 -9.79 65.17
CA SER A 433 49.96 -9.76 65.22
C SER A 433 49.39 -8.34 65.33
N ARG A 434 50.05 -7.45 66.10
CA ARG A 434 49.64 -6.03 66.19
C ARG A 434 49.84 -5.26 64.89
N GLN A 435 50.87 -5.61 64.10
CA GLN A 435 51.12 -4.98 62.80
C GLN A 435 50.15 -5.49 61.71
N TYR A 436 49.77 -6.76 61.76
CA TYR A 436 48.85 -7.38 60.79
C TYR A 436 47.46 -7.58 61.39
N ARG A 437 46.82 -6.47 61.77
CA ARG A 437 45.45 -6.51 62.31
C ARG A 437 44.45 -6.83 61.20
N PHE A 438 43.76 -7.96 61.35
CA PHE A 438 42.63 -8.33 60.50
C PHE A 438 41.40 -7.49 60.87
N ASN A 439 40.75 -6.90 59.86
CA ASN A 439 39.49 -6.18 60.03
C ASN A 439 38.33 -7.03 59.50
N GLN A 440 37.45 -7.47 60.41
CA GLN A 440 36.31 -8.32 60.08
C GLN A 440 35.27 -7.58 59.22
N THR A 441 35.07 -6.28 59.43
CA THR A 441 34.03 -5.51 58.70
C THR A 441 34.40 -5.32 57.23
N GLU A 442 35.66 -4.98 56.95
CA GLU A 442 36.16 -4.89 55.56
C GLU A 442 36.06 -6.22 54.83
N TYR A 443 36.33 -7.35 55.51
CA TYR A 443 36.18 -8.68 54.92
C TYR A 443 34.72 -8.98 54.56
N THR A 444 33.78 -8.68 55.47
CA THR A 444 32.35 -8.91 55.20
C THR A 444 31.85 -8.03 54.06
N GLU A 445 32.20 -6.74 54.04
CA GLU A 445 31.79 -5.82 52.97
C GLU A 445 32.32 -6.27 51.60
N VAL A 446 33.61 -6.60 51.50
CA VAL A 446 34.22 -7.06 50.23
C VAL A 446 33.65 -8.42 49.80
N SER A 447 33.39 -9.33 50.74
CA SER A 447 32.81 -10.64 50.44
C SER A 447 31.36 -10.54 49.99
N GLU A 448 30.53 -9.75 50.67
CA GLU A 448 29.13 -9.54 50.32
C GLU A 448 29.01 -8.88 48.95
N ARG A 449 29.79 -7.81 48.71
CA ARG A 449 29.83 -7.15 47.39
C ARG A 449 30.28 -8.11 46.28
N LEU A 450 31.31 -8.93 46.52
CA LEU A 450 31.75 -9.92 45.53
C LEU A 450 30.67 -10.97 45.25
N GLN A 451 29.89 -11.38 46.27
CA GLN A 451 28.78 -12.32 46.09
C GLN A 451 27.64 -11.70 45.27
N GLU A 452 27.31 -10.43 45.49
CA GLU A 452 26.32 -9.69 44.69
C GLU A 452 26.74 -9.64 43.21
N VAL A 453 27.99 -9.24 42.95
CA VAL A 453 28.53 -9.18 41.58
C VAL A 453 28.54 -10.56 40.92
N GLN A 454 28.97 -11.61 41.62
CA GLN A 454 28.96 -12.98 41.09
C GLN A 454 27.54 -13.51 40.84
N LYS A 455 26.56 -13.10 41.65
CA LYS A 455 25.15 -13.47 41.46
C LYS A 455 24.61 -12.87 40.17
N LEU A 456 24.88 -11.59 39.92
CA LEU A 456 24.51 -10.91 38.67
C LEU A 456 25.21 -11.55 37.46
N MET A 457 26.51 -11.80 37.55
CA MET A 457 27.26 -12.49 36.50
C MET A 457 26.66 -13.87 36.17
N LYS A 458 26.21 -14.61 37.18
CA LYS A 458 25.59 -15.93 36.99
C LYS A 458 24.17 -15.86 36.43
N GLN A 459 23.40 -14.82 36.75
CA GLN A 459 22.03 -14.65 36.24
C GLN A 459 22.02 -14.39 34.73
N TYR A 460 23.05 -13.71 34.23
CA TYR A 460 23.18 -13.30 32.83
C TYR A 460 24.30 -14.01 32.06
N ASP A 461 24.81 -15.14 32.59
CA ASP A 461 25.87 -15.97 32.00
C ASP A 461 27.15 -15.21 31.58
N ALA A 462 27.54 -14.17 32.33
CA ALA A 462 28.75 -13.38 32.07
C ALA A 462 29.97 -13.92 32.83
N THR A 463 31.14 -13.89 32.18
CA THR A 463 32.40 -14.40 32.76
C THR A 463 33.23 -13.35 33.50
N SER A 464 33.03 -12.07 33.18
CA SER A 464 33.63 -10.91 33.86
C SER A 464 32.64 -9.77 34.07
N ALA A 465 32.98 -8.81 34.94
CA ALA A 465 32.20 -7.58 35.10
C ALA A 465 32.14 -6.77 33.79
N ASP A 466 33.25 -6.71 33.05
CA ASP A 466 33.31 -5.98 31.78
C ASP A 466 32.40 -6.60 30.70
N GLU A 467 32.33 -7.93 30.62
CA GLU A 467 31.44 -8.61 29.68
C GLU A 467 29.95 -8.34 30.00
N LEU A 468 29.61 -8.23 31.29
CA LEU A 468 28.27 -7.88 31.75
C LEU A 468 27.93 -6.42 31.39
N LEU A 469 28.87 -5.49 31.57
CA LEU A 469 28.72 -4.09 31.17
C LEU A 469 28.56 -3.95 29.64
N ASP A 470 29.37 -4.66 28.85
CA ASP A 470 29.27 -4.69 27.39
C ASP A 470 27.94 -5.31 26.92
N ALA A 471 27.42 -6.31 27.64
CA ALA A 471 26.10 -6.88 27.38
C ALA A 471 25.00 -5.87 27.68
N ALA A 472 25.08 -5.14 28.80
CA ALA A 472 24.13 -4.10 29.16
C ALA A 472 24.16 -2.92 28.17
N GLU A 473 25.34 -2.50 27.69
CA GLU A 473 25.45 -1.45 26.67
C GLU A 473 24.80 -1.89 25.35
N ARG A 474 25.05 -3.13 24.90
CA ARG A 474 24.38 -3.69 23.71
C ARG A 474 22.88 -3.78 23.90
N ALA A 475 22.41 -4.18 25.08
CA ALA A 475 21.00 -4.23 25.43
C ALA A 475 20.36 -2.84 25.41
N ALA A 476 21.04 -1.82 25.95
CA ALA A 476 20.58 -0.43 25.91
C ALA A 476 20.45 0.11 24.48
N ILE A 477 21.42 -0.19 23.60
CA ILE A 477 21.36 0.17 22.17
C ILE A 477 20.17 -0.54 21.49
N ALA A 478 19.97 -1.83 21.78
CA ALA A 478 18.84 -2.57 21.23
C ALA A 478 17.49 -1.98 21.72
N LEU A 479 17.37 -1.67 23.00
CA LEU A 479 16.18 -1.03 23.58
C LEU A 479 15.87 0.32 22.93
N ASP A 480 16.88 1.16 22.66
CA ASP A 480 16.68 2.43 21.95
C ASP A 480 16.04 2.21 20.57
N THR A 481 16.48 1.18 19.84
CA THR A 481 15.84 0.82 18.56
C THR A 481 14.39 0.36 18.74
N PHE A 482 14.06 -0.39 19.80
CA PHE A 482 12.67 -0.75 20.13
C PHE A 482 11.83 0.49 20.43
N TYR A 483 12.30 1.41 21.28
CA TYR A 483 11.58 2.65 21.60
C TYR A 483 11.37 3.53 20.36
N GLN A 484 12.37 3.63 19.47
CA GLN A 484 12.21 4.33 18.19
C GLN A 484 11.13 3.68 17.31
N MET A 485 11.07 2.34 17.26
CA MET A 485 10.07 1.62 16.50
C MET A 485 8.67 1.78 17.10
N GLU A 486 8.54 1.78 18.43
CA GLU A 486 7.28 2.10 19.12
C GLU A 486 6.81 3.52 18.85
N GLY A 487 7.71 4.51 18.94
CA GLY A 487 7.38 5.89 18.59
C GLY A 487 6.83 6.00 17.17
N ARG A 488 7.49 5.34 16.21
CA ARG A 488 7.01 5.26 14.82
C ARG A 488 5.68 4.53 14.69
N ARG A 489 5.44 3.49 15.49
CA ARG A 489 4.17 2.77 15.53
C ARG A 489 3.06 3.70 16.00
N ASP A 490 3.27 4.43 17.10
CA ASP A 490 2.28 5.33 17.69
C ASP A 490 1.98 6.51 16.76
N ASP A 491 2.99 7.09 16.11
CA ASP A 491 2.83 8.10 15.05
C ASP A 491 1.96 7.55 13.90
N LEU A 492 2.25 6.32 13.46
CA LEU A 492 1.55 5.70 12.34
C LEU A 492 0.12 5.29 12.70
N VAL A 493 -0.15 4.95 13.97
CA VAL A 493 -1.50 4.72 14.51
C VAL A 493 -2.29 6.02 14.56
N ALA A 494 -1.68 7.13 14.98
CA ALA A 494 -2.31 8.45 14.97
C ALA A 494 -2.65 8.90 13.53
N ASP A 495 -1.71 8.76 12.60
CA ASP A 495 -1.90 9.02 11.17
C ASP A 495 -3.02 8.14 10.58
N LEU A 496 -3.04 6.86 10.94
CA LEU A 496 -4.09 5.93 10.50
C LEU A 496 -5.46 6.39 10.95
N ARG A 497 -5.61 6.80 12.21
CA ARG A 497 -6.89 7.30 12.73
C ARG A 497 -7.35 8.54 11.96
N GLY A 498 -6.46 9.50 11.71
CA GLY A 498 -6.79 10.70 10.93
C GLY A 498 -7.21 10.36 9.49
N LYS A 499 -6.49 9.44 8.83
CA LYS A 499 -6.83 8.97 7.48
C LYS A 499 -8.15 8.19 7.46
N GLU A 500 -8.43 7.38 8.49
CA GLU A 500 -9.70 6.64 8.62
C GLU A 500 -10.88 7.60 8.73
N GLU A 501 -10.79 8.61 9.60
CA GLU A 501 -11.81 9.63 9.77
C GLU A 501 -12.07 10.42 8.46
N ALA A 502 -11.01 10.81 7.75
CA ALA A 502 -11.13 11.50 6.46
C ALA A 502 -11.82 10.64 5.38
N VAL A 503 -11.46 9.34 5.29
CA VAL A 503 -12.10 8.42 4.35
C VAL A 503 -13.58 8.20 4.69
N VAL A 504 -13.93 8.09 5.98
CA VAL A 504 -15.33 7.97 6.42
C VAL A 504 -16.14 9.19 6.00
N GLN A 505 -15.63 10.40 6.24
CA GLN A 505 -16.30 11.65 5.87
C GLN A 505 -16.58 11.70 4.36
N LEU A 506 -15.56 11.48 3.53
CA LEU A 506 -15.70 11.46 2.07
C LEU A 506 -16.68 10.38 1.60
N ALA A 507 -16.64 9.18 2.19
CA ALA A 507 -17.53 8.09 1.81
C ALA A 507 -19.00 8.40 2.13
N VAL A 508 -19.27 9.01 3.28
CA VAL A 508 -20.61 9.42 3.70
C VAL A 508 -21.14 10.55 2.81
N GLU A 509 -20.33 11.55 2.50
CA GLU A 509 -20.70 12.64 1.59
C GLU A 509 -21.08 12.14 0.20
N ILE A 510 -20.27 11.24 -0.36
CA ILE A 510 -20.55 10.59 -1.65
C ILE A 510 -21.85 9.79 -1.59
N SER A 511 -22.09 9.03 -0.51
CA SER A 511 -23.32 8.25 -0.33
C SER A 511 -24.58 9.13 -0.25
N LEU A 512 -24.50 10.28 0.45
CA LEU A 512 -25.58 11.25 0.51
C LEU A 512 -25.85 11.88 -0.87
N ALA A 513 -24.80 12.28 -1.59
CA ALA A 513 -24.93 12.83 -2.93
C ALA A 513 -25.54 11.81 -3.92
N ARG A 514 -25.15 10.54 -3.84
CA ARG A 514 -25.74 9.44 -4.60
C ARG A 514 -27.23 9.26 -4.33
N ARG A 515 -27.69 9.34 -3.08
CA ARG A 515 -29.13 9.25 -2.77
C ARG A 515 -29.93 10.42 -3.34
N ARG A 516 -29.38 11.64 -3.28
CA ARG A 516 -30.02 12.81 -3.92
C ARG A 516 -30.11 12.62 -5.43
N ALA A 517 -29.04 12.16 -6.06
CA ALA A 517 -29.01 11.85 -7.49
C ALA A 517 -29.97 10.70 -7.85
N ALA A 518 -30.11 9.69 -6.99
CA ALA A 518 -31.03 8.58 -7.18
C ALA A 518 -32.48 9.03 -7.20
N GLN A 519 -32.84 9.98 -6.32
CA GLN A 519 -34.18 10.58 -6.32
C GLN A 519 -34.43 11.43 -7.58
N LYS A 520 -33.43 12.22 -8.01
CA LYS A 520 -33.49 12.99 -9.27
C LYS A 520 -33.68 12.04 -10.47
N LEU A 521 -32.88 10.98 -10.56
CA LEU A 521 -32.94 9.96 -11.59
C LEU A 521 -34.30 9.27 -11.61
N LYS A 522 -34.81 8.86 -10.44
CA LYS A 522 -36.13 8.24 -10.30
C LYS A 522 -37.24 9.09 -10.91
N ASN A 523 -37.27 10.38 -10.55
CA ASN A 523 -38.28 11.30 -11.06
C ASN A 523 -38.15 11.53 -12.58
N ALA A 524 -36.93 11.64 -13.09
CA ALA A 524 -36.66 11.81 -14.52
C ALA A 524 -37.08 10.57 -15.33
N VAL A 525 -36.68 9.37 -14.89
CA VAL A 525 -37.04 8.10 -15.55
C VAL A 525 -38.55 7.92 -15.57
N LEU A 526 -39.25 8.14 -14.45
CA LEU A 526 -40.71 8.05 -14.40
C LEU A 526 -41.40 9.05 -15.34
N THR A 527 -40.83 10.25 -15.52
CA THR A 527 -41.36 11.23 -16.48
C THR A 527 -41.26 10.70 -17.91
N VAL A 528 -40.10 10.14 -18.29
CA VAL A 528 -39.90 9.58 -19.63
C VAL A 528 -40.75 8.32 -19.86
N LEU A 529 -40.89 7.45 -18.84
CA LEU A 529 -41.73 6.25 -18.94
C LEU A 529 -43.21 6.59 -19.17
N ARG A 530 -43.73 7.67 -18.59
CA ARG A 530 -45.09 8.16 -18.87
C ARG A 530 -45.26 8.57 -20.33
N GLU A 531 -44.28 9.29 -20.89
CA GLU A 531 -44.28 9.66 -22.32
C GLU A 531 -44.21 8.42 -23.23
N LEU A 532 -43.54 7.35 -22.79
CA LEU A 532 -43.45 6.06 -23.48
C LEU A 532 -44.66 5.12 -23.21
N ALA A 533 -45.82 5.68 -22.88
CA ALA A 533 -47.08 5.00 -22.57
C ALA A 533 -46.97 3.91 -21.47
N MET A 534 -46.15 4.13 -20.45
CA MET A 534 -46.10 3.31 -19.24
C MET A 534 -46.38 4.19 -18.00
N PRO A 535 -47.61 4.71 -17.86
CA PRO A 535 -47.94 5.67 -16.80
C PRO A 535 -47.92 5.04 -15.40
N ASP A 536 -48.28 3.77 -15.29
CA ASP A 536 -48.37 3.03 -14.03
C ASP A 536 -47.07 2.27 -13.69
N ALA A 537 -46.00 2.48 -14.45
CA ALA A 537 -44.71 1.87 -14.16
C ALA A 537 -44.09 2.49 -12.90
N ALA A 538 -43.47 1.64 -12.09
CA ALA A 538 -42.69 2.06 -10.94
C ALA A 538 -41.20 1.82 -11.18
N PHE A 539 -40.39 2.80 -10.78
CA PHE A 539 -38.93 2.73 -10.85
C PHE A 539 -38.35 3.21 -9.52
N ASP A 540 -37.36 2.48 -9.01
CA ASP A 540 -36.68 2.83 -7.77
C ASP A 540 -35.20 2.47 -7.82
N VAL A 541 -34.39 3.21 -7.07
CA VAL A 541 -32.94 3.02 -7.01
C VAL A 541 -32.58 2.67 -5.58
N ARG A 542 -32.23 1.40 -5.35
CA ARG A 542 -31.87 0.89 -4.03
C ARG A 542 -30.37 1.07 -3.81
N ILE A 543 -30.01 1.72 -2.70
CA ILE A 543 -28.62 1.92 -2.30
C ILE A 543 -28.39 1.26 -0.94
N ASN A 544 -27.52 0.26 -0.91
CA ASN A 544 -27.25 -0.55 0.27
C ASN A 544 -25.76 -0.53 0.64
N TRP A 545 -25.47 -0.70 1.94
CA TRP A 545 -24.11 -0.97 2.43
C TRP A 545 -24.01 -2.44 2.86
N THR A 546 -22.89 -3.08 2.53
CA THR A 546 -22.65 -4.48 2.92
C THR A 546 -21.82 -4.51 4.20
N PRO A 547 -22.34 -5.03 5.34
CA PRO A 547 -21.55 -5.14 6.56
C PRO A 547 -20.37 -6.11 6.36
N SER A 548 -19.23 -5.85 7.00
CA SER A 548 -18.03 -6.68 6.80
C SER A 548 -18.15 -8.06 7.45
N ASN A 549 -19.04 -8.23 8.44
CA ASN A 549 -19.20 -9.47 9.19
C ASN A 549 -20.04 -10.55 8.47
N THR A 550 -20.70 -10.20 7.36
CA THR A 550 -21.37 -11.18 6.49
C THR A 550 -20.34 -11.81 5.55
N ALA A 551 -19.44 -12.61 6.11
CA ALA A 551 -18.56 -13.50 5.36
C ALA A 551 -19.38 -14.69 4.83
N SER A 552 -19.97 -14.53 3.63
CA SER A 552 -20.41 -15.67 2.84
C SER A 552 -19.17 -16.43 2.36
N LYS A 553 -19.15 -17.74 2.63
CA LYS A 553 -18.06 -18.70 2.40
C LYS A 553 -17.64 -18.92 0.93
N LYS A 554 -17.98 -18.06 -0.03
CA LYS A 554 -17.60 -18.24 -1.44
C LYS A 554 -17.33 -16.90 -2.16
N ALA A 555 -16.17 -16.87 -2.83
CA ALA A 555 -15.71 -15.94 -3.88
C ALA A 555 -15.27 -14.54 -3.43
N ASP A 556 -13.97 -14.34 -3.15
CA ASP A 556 -12.96 -13.95 -4.15
C ASP A 556 -11.62 -13.65 -3.43
N SER A 557 -10.53 -14.19 -3.97
CA SER A 557 -9.21 -14.30 -3.35
C SER A 557 -8.37 -13.01 -3.34
N ILE A 558 -8.95 -11.87 -2.95
CA ILE A 558 -8.24 -10.61 -2.63
C ILE A 558 -8.95 -9.89 -1.47
N SER A 559 -9.14 -10.57 -0.33
CA SER A 559 -9.69 -9.96 0.88
C SER A 559 -8.57 -9.64 1.88
N THR A 560 -7.89 -8.51 1.66
CA THR A 560 -7.19 -7.77 2.72
C THR A 560 -8.26 -7.15 3.63
N GLU A 561 -8.83 -7.97 4.50
CA GLU A 561 -9.97 -7.63 5.34
C GLU A 561 -9.65 -6.48 6.30
N GLY A 562 -10.46 -5.43 6.19
CA GLY A 562 -10.48 -4.28 7.07
C GLY A 562 -11.62 -3.38 6.64
N GLY A 563 -12.86 -3.77 6.96
CA GLY A 563 -14.02 -2.92 6.71
C GLY A 563 -13.84 -1.52 7.31
N LEU A 564 -14.46 -0.52 6.71
CA LEU A 564 -14.46 0.86 7.19
C LEU A 564 -15.47 0.97 8.33
N GLY A 565 -15.01 1.39 9.52
CA GLY A 565 -15.88 1.63 10.66
C GLY A 565 -16.68 2.92 10.45
N VAL A 566 -18.01 2.81 10.42
CA VAL A 566 -18.89 3.98 10.31
C VAL A 566 -19.74 4.09 11.57
N SER A 567 -19.93 5.31 12.07
CA SER A 567 -20.74 5.59 13.25
C SER A 567 -22.24 5.36 12.95
N ALA A 568 -23.01 5.00 13.98
CA ALA A 568 -24.47 4.86 13.85
C ALA A 568 -25.13 6.18 13.41
N LYS A 569 -24.59 7.34 13.83
CA LYS A 569 -25.09 8.67 13.44
C LYS A 569 -24.90 8.93 11.95
N ASP A 570 -23.74 8.58 11.39
CA ASP A 570 -23.47 8.79 9.97
C ASP A 570 -24.20 7.78 9.08
N ALA A 571 -24.38 6.54 9.57
CA ALA A 571 -25.27 5.57 8.92
C ALA A 571 -26.74 6.02 8.92
N ALA A 572 -27.22 6.64 10.00
CA ALA A 572 -28.57 7.17 10.11
C ALA A 572 -28.82 8.37 9.18
N LYS A 573 -27.86 9.30 9.02
CA LYS A 573 -27.93 10.38 8.01
C LYS A 573 -28.16 9.84 6.60
N CYS A 574 -27.61 8.67 6.35
CA CYS A 574 -27.71 7.93 5.11
C CYS A 574 -29.04 7.15 4.97
N ASN A 575 -30.03 7.30 5.84
CA ASN A 575 -31.32 6.58 5.75
C ASN A 575 -31.16 5.05 5.52
N LEU A 576 -30.08 4.45 6.01
CA LEU A 576 -30.00 3.00 6.13
C LEU A 576 -30.93 2.63 7.27
N GLY A 577 -32.14 2.16 6.93
CA GLY A 577 -33.11 1.68 7.92
C GLY A 577 -32.47 0.69 8.88
N GLU A 578 -32.97 0.67 10.12
CA GLU A 578 -32.52 -0.09 11.30
C GLU A 578 -31.67 -1.32 10.99
N ILE A 579 -30.37 -1.12 10.74
CA ILE A 579 -29.38 -2.16 10.99
C ILE A 579 -29.28 -2.20 12.52
N PRO A 580 -29.54 -3.34 13.18
CA PRO A 580 -29.57 -3.39 14.63
C PRO A 580 -28.17 -3.08 15.16
N CYS A 581 -27.95 -1.84 15.58
CA CYS A 581 -26.77 -1.45 16.33
C CYS A 581 -26.98 -1.92 17.78
N PRO A 582 -26.06 -2.71 18.37
CA PRO A 582 -26.20 -3.19 19.75
C PRO A 582 -26.13 -2.09 20.82
N SER A 583 -25.88 -0.83 20.45
CA SER A 583 -25.93 0.35 21.33
C SER A 583 -25.75 1.61 20.48
N SER A 584 -26.21 2.77 20.98
CA SER A 584 -26.20 4.05 20.27
C SER A 584 -24.81 4.61 19.90
N ASP A 585 -23.74 4.02 20.43
CA ASP A 585 -22.34 4.44 20.20
C ASP A 585 -21.49 3.38 19.45
N ALA A 586 -22.09 2.29 18.98
CA ALA A 586 -21.34 1.23 18.30
C ALA A 586 -20.96 1.61 16.86
N THR A 587 -19.66 1.54 16.54
CA THR A 587 -19.15 1.64 15.15
C THR A 587 -19.32 0.30 14.43
N THR A 588 -20.02 0.31 13.30
CA THR A 588 -20.22 -0.90 12.49
C THR A 588 -19.25 -0.88 11.31
N LYS A 589 -18.54 -1.98 11.07
CA LYS A 589 -17.61 -2.10 9.93
C LYS A 589 -18.36 -2.48 8.66
N TYR A 590 -18.21 -1.67 7.62
CA TYR A 590 -18.80 -1.89 6.30
C TYR A 590 -17.73 -2.21 5.27
N ARG A 591 -18.08 -3.00 4.25
CA ARG A 591 -17.18 -3.35 3.15
C ARG A 591 -16.97 -2.13 2.25
N MET A 592 -15.71 -1.73 2.09
CA MET A 592 -15.32 -0.66 1.17
C MET A 592 -14.99 -1.24 -0.21
N ARG A 593 -15.50 -0.61 -1.27
CA ARG A 593 -15.14 -0.91 -2.66
C ARG A 593 -14.34 0.27 -3.24
N PRO A 594 -13.65 0.10 -4.40
CA PRO A 594 -13.01 1.23 -5.08
C PRO A 594 -13.96 2.39 -5.39
N GLY A 595 -15.25 2.09 -5.60
CA GLY A 595 -16.32 3.07 -5.77
C GLY A 595 -16.98 3.55 -4.47
N GLY A 596 -16.46 3.23 -3.29
CA GLY A 596 -17.02 3.63 -1.98
C GLY A 596 -17.84 2.53 -1.27
N LEU A 597 -18.67 2.95 -0.30
CA LEU A 597 -19.45 2.04 0.55
C LEU A 597 -20.72 1.50 -0.13
N ASP A 598 -21.20 2.18 -1.16
CA ASP A 598 -22.49 1.90 -1.76
C ASP A 598 -22.45 0.71 -2.72
N SER A 599 -23.50 -0.11 -2.69
CA SER A 599 -23.95 -0.93 -3.81
C SER A 599 -25.29 -0.40 -4.30
N VAL A 600 -25.41 -0.19 -5.61
CA VAL A 600 -26.61 0.32 -6.25
C VAL A 600 -27.29 -0.79 -7.04
N GLU A 601 -28.62 -0.85 -6.92
CA GLU A 601 -29.49 -1.74 -7.69
C GLU A 601 -30.69 -0.96 -8.23
N PHE A 602 -30.92 -1.02 -9.55
CA PHE A 602 -32.11 -0.45 -10.19
C PHE A 602 -33.27 -1.45 -10.21
N LEU A 603 -34.41 -1.00 -9.70
CA LEU A 603 -35.64 -1.77 -9.59
C LEU A 603 -36.73 -1.19 -10.49
N PHE A 604 -37.49 -2.07 -11.13
CA PHE A 604 -38.56 -1.71 -12.05
C PHE A 604 -39.78 -2.63 -11.87
N ALA A 605 -40.96 -2.07 -12.09
CA ALA A 605 -42.22 -2.77 -12.24
C ALA A 605 -43.00 -2.16 -13.42
N ALA A 606 -43.53 -2.99 -14.32
CA ALA A 606 -44.19 -2.51 -15.54
C ALA A 606 -45.57 -1.92 -15.27
N GLY A 607 -46.23 -2.38 -14.21
CA GLY A 607 -47.55 -1.91 -13.78
C GLY A 607 -47.72 -1.90 -12.27
N PRO A 608 -48.90 -1.44 -11.79
CA PRO A 608 -49.13 -1.12 -10.39
C PRO A 608 -49.30 -2.36 -9.50
N GLU A 609 -49.72 -3.48 -10.09
CA GLU A 609 -49.92 -4.78 -9.41
C GLU A 609 -48.65 -5.63 -9.38
N GLU A 610 -47.58 -5.22 -10.08
CA GLU A 610 -46.33 -5.96 -10.13
C GLU A 610 -45.35 -5.48 -9.04
N PRO A 611 -44.64 -6.41 -8.36
CA PRO A 611 -43.63 -6.01 -7.39
C PRO A 611 -42.39 -5.46 -8.09
N LEU A 612 -41.71 -4.50 -7.45
CA LEU A 612 -40.41 -3.98 -7.90
C LEU A 612 -39.37 -5.12 -7.94
N LYS A 613 -38.85 -5.38 -9.14
CA LYS A 613 -37.83 -6.41 -9.37
C LYS A 613 -36.57 -5.79 -9.98
N PRO A 614 -35.40 -6.44 -9.84
CA PRO A 614 -34.18 -6.00 -10.51
C PRO A 614 -34.38 -5.96 -12.03
N LEU A 615 -33.83 -4.94 -12.69
CA LEU A 615 -33.99 -4.73 -14.15
C LEU A 615 -33.60 -5.96 -14.99
N GLY A 616 -32.68 -6.78 -14.49
CA GLY A 616 -32.25 -8.01 -15.15
C GLY A 616 -33.33 -9.11 -15.28
N SER A 617 -34.43 -8.99 -14.52
CA SER A 617 -35.53 -9.97 -14.44
C SER A 617 -36.82 -9.54 -15.16
N VAL A 618 -36.78 -8.43 -15.90
CA VAL A 618 -37.92 -7.96 -16.72
C VAL A 618 -38.08 -8.87 -17.93
N ALA A 619 -39.29 -9.39 -18.14
CA ALA A 619 -39.57 -10.51 -19.05
C ALA A 619 -39.83 -10.13 -20.52
N SER A 620 -40.21 -8.88 -20.81
CA SER A 620 -40.57 -8.43 -22.17
C SER A 620 -39.45 -7.59 -22.81
N GLY A 621 -38.99 -8.01 -23.99
CA GLY A 621 -37.91 -7.32 -24.72
C GLY A 621 -38.22 -5.87 -25.08
N GLY A 622 -39.48 -5.57 -25.42
CA GLY A 622 -39.92 -4.19 -25.75
C GLY A 622 -40.02 -3.28 -24.52
N GLU A 623 -40.42 -3.82 -23.36
CA GLU A 623 -40.43 -3.06 -22.10
C GLU A 623 -39.00 -2.73 -21.66
N ALA A 624 -38.09 -3.71 -21.73
CA ALA A 624 -36.69 -3.51 -21.40
C ALA A 624 -36.04 -2.43 -22.29
N ALA A 625 -36.34 -2.40 -23.59
CA ALA A 625 -35.85 -1.37 -24.52
C ALA A 625 -36.37 0.04 -24.14
N ARG A 626 -37.64 0.17 -23.78
CA ARG A 626 -38.23 1.45 -23.35
C ARG A 626 -37.67 1.94 -22.01
N VAL A 627 -37.48 1.03 -21.04
CA VAL A 627 -36.85 1.39 -19.76
C VAL A 627 -35.39 1.81 -19.96
N MET A 628 -34.69 1.11 -20.85
CA MET A 628 -33.32 1.46 -21.22
C MET A 628 -33.24 2.87 -21.82
N LEU A 629 -34.13 3.17 -22.77
CA LEU A 629 -34.25 4.50 -23.36
C LEU A 629 -34.55 5.55 -22.27
N ALA A 630 -35.47 5.27 -21.35
CA ALA A 630 -35.81 6.20 -20.26
C ALA A 630 -34.62 6.50 -19.34
N ILE A 631 -33.83 5.48 -18.99
CA ILE A 631 -32.62 5.64 -18.17
C ILE A 631 -31.57 6.48 -18.90
N LYS A 632 -31.35 6.25 -20.20
CA LYS A 632 -30.36 7.00 -20.99
C LYS A 632 -30.82 8.41 -21.37
N ALA A 633 -32.13 8.61 -21.48
CA ALA A 633 -32.72 9.93 -21.74
C ALA A 633 -32.77 10.80 -20.47
N ALA A 634 -32.84 10.21 -19.28
CA ALA A 634 -32.98 10.93 -18.02
C ALA A 634 -32.02 12.12 -17.82
N PRO A 635 -30.70 12.04 -18.14
CA PRO A 635 -29.81 13.20 -18.07
C PRO A 635 -30.31 14.42 -18.86
N ALA A 636 -30.84 14.21 -20.07
CA ALA A 636 -31.38 15.28 -20.92
C ALA A 636 -32.67 15.92 -20.36
N PHE A 637 -33.38 15.20 -19.48
CA PHE A 637 -34.56 15.72 -18.79
C PHE A 637 -34.21 16.49 -17.51
N LEU A 638 -33.07 16.20 -16.88
CA LEU A 638 -32.62 16.87 -15.66
C LEU A 638 -32.03 18.26 -15.94
N LEU A 639 -31.25 18.41 -17.02
CA LEU A 639 -30.60 19.67 -17.40
C LEU A 639 -31.56 20.84 -17.59
N ASN A 640 -32.81 20.57 -17.96
CA ASN A 640 -33.81 21.59 -18.21
C ASN A 640 -34.60 22.01 -16.96
N LYS A 641 -34.51 21.26 -15.85
CA LYS A 641 -35.13 21.64 -14.56
C LYS A 641 -34.23 22.53 -13.73
N ASP A 642 -32.93 22.24 -13.71
CA ASP A 642 -31.96 23.04 -12.96
C ASP A 642 -31.82 24.48 -13.54
N THR A 643 -32.16 24.70 -14.81
CA THR A 643 -32.26 26.04 -15.43
C THR A 643 -33.54 26.80 -15.04
N LEU A 644 -34.66 26.11 -14.77
CA LEU A 644 -35.95 26.72 -14.40
C LEU A 644 -36.08 26.99 -12.89
N GLU A 645 -35.45 26.16 -12.04
CA GLU A 645 -35.48 26.36 -10.58
C GLU A 645 -34.56 27.51 -10.12
N ASN A 646 -33.43 27.75 -10.81
CA ASN A 646 -32.51 28.85 -10.49
C ASN A 646 -33.06 30.26 -10.80
N ASP A 647 -34.07 30.39 -11.65
CA ASP A 647 -34.70 31.68 -11.98
C ASP A 647 -35.84 32.07 -11.02
N THR A 648 -36.32 31.15 -10.17
CA THR A 648 -37.52 31.37 -9.34
C THR A 648 -37.27 31.34 -7.83
N SER A 649 -36.07 31.01 -7.36
CA SER A 649 -35.72 31.11 -5.93
C SER A 649 -34.78 32.27 -5.61
N THR A 650 -35.37 33.31 -5.00
CA THR A 650 -34.79 34.20 -3.97
C THR A 650 -33.83 35.34 -4.36
N SER A 651 -34.44 36.48 -4.68
CA SER A 651 -33.94 37.86 -4.43
C SER A 651 -34.05 38.28 -2.94
N ALA A 652 -34.03 37.35 -1.99
CA ALA A 652 -34.22 37.65 -0.58
C ALA A 652 -33.49 36.65 0.31
N SER A 653 -32.26 37.01 0.70
CA SER A 653 -31.60 36.77 2.00
C SER A 653 -30.14 36.36 1.86
N ARG A 654 -29.22 37.33 1.90
CA ARG A 654 -27.89 37.18 2.51
C ARG A 654 -27.29 38.56 2.80
N GLN A 655 -27.56 39.07 4.00
CA GLN A 655 -26.86 40.19 4.62
C GLN A 655 -26.09 39.64 5.84
N TYR A 656 -24.77 39.88 5.86
CA TYR A 656 -23.79 39.71 6.95
C TYR A 656 -23.46 38.27 7.40
N LYS A 657 -22.20 37.87 7.59
CA LYS A 657 -21.01 38.60 8.05
C LYS A 657 -19.73 37.93 7.52
N GLY A 658 -18.74 38.74 7.15
CA GLY A 658 -17.53 38.29 6.47
C GLY A 658 -16.50 37.62 7.36
N THR A 659 -15.80 36.67 6.76
CA THR A 659 -14.37 36.44 6.94
C THR A 659 -13.81 36.13 5.55
N ASN A 660 -12.84 36.93 5.13
CA ASN A 660 -12.14 36.79 3.86
C ASN A 660 -11.41 35.44 3.82
N SER A 661 -11.90 34.55 2.98
CA SER A 661 -11.07 33.64 2.21
C SER A 661 -11.67 33.66 0.81
N GLU A 662 -10.84 34.05 -0.15
CA GLU A 662 -11.12 33.92 -1.57
C GLU A 662 -11.38 32.44 -1.86
N GLU A 663 -12.65 32.02 -1.74
CA GLU A 663 -13.13 30.83 -2.42
C GLU A 663 -13.21 31.22 -3.89
N GLU A 664 -12.07 31.11 -4.56
CA GLU A 664 -12.08 30.69 -5.96
C GLU A 664 -13.06 29.52 -6.02
N GLU A 665 -14.16 29.71 -6.74
CA GLU A 665 -14.89 28.59 -7.32
C GLU A 665 -13.85 27.86 -8.19
N THR A 666 -13.11 26.94 -7.59
CA THR A 666 -12.33 25.97 -8.32
C THR A 666 -13.36 25.16 -9.09
N GLU A 667 -13.60 25.58 -10.33
CA GLU A 667 -13.97 24.71 -11.43
C GLU A 667 -12.92 23.59 -11.47
N CYS A 668 -13.11 22.60 -10.61
CA CYS A 668 -12.50 21.30 -10.73
C CYS A 668 -13.13 20.67 -11.96
N ASN A 669 -12.67 21.11 -13.15
CA ASN A 669 -12.85 20.44 -14.42
C ASN A 669 -12.14 19.08 -14.32
N GLY A 670 -12.78 18.15 -13.62
CA GLY A 670 -12.40 16.76 -13.50
C GLY A 670 -12.56 16.12 -14.86
N GLY A 671 -11.48 16.15 -15.65
CA GLY A 671 -11.45 15.71 -17.04
C GLY A 671 -11.84 14.24 -17.21
N HIS A 672 -13.11 14.00 -17.57
CA HIS A 672 -13.61 12.73 -18.05
C HIS A 672 -14.64 12.95 -19.17
N ILE A 673 -14.67 12.01 -20.13
CA ILE A 673 -15.57 12.02 -21.30
C ILE A 673 -16.90 11.41 -20.86
N ASP A 674 -18.00 12.12 -21.04
CA ASP A 674 -19.33 11.51 -21.08
C ASP A 674 -19.57 11.02 -22.50
N ALA A 675 -20.10 9.80 -22.66
CA ALA A 675 -20.29 9.17 -23.97
C ALA A 675 -21.10 10.11 -24.87
N SER A 676 -20.40 10.78 -25.79
CA SER A 676 -20.94 11.86 -26.60
C SER A 676 -21.69 11.34 -27.83
N ILE A 677 -21.58 10.05 -28.11
CA ILE A 677 -22.24 9.37 -29.22
C ILE A 677 -23.06 8.22 -28.65
N VAL A 678 -24.35 8.21 -28.92
CA VAL A 678 -25.30 7.18 -28.47
C VAL A 678 -25.86 6.47 -29.69
N VAL A 679 -25.67 5.16 -29.78
CA VAL A 679 -26.18 4.31 -30.85
C VAL A 679 -27.34 3.48 -30.32
N LEU A 680 -28.49 3.54 -30.98
CA LEU A 680 -29.73 2.91 -30.56
C LEU A 680 -30.24 1.98 -31.67
N ASP A 681 -30.16 0.69 -31.40
CA ASP A 681 -30.70 -0.38 -32.25
C ASP A 681 -31.96 -1.00 -31.62
N GLU A 682 -32.90 -1.45 -32.46
CA GLU A 682 -34.13 -2.15 -32.09
C GLU A 682 -35.05 -1.44 -31.07
N ILE A 683 -34.98 -0.12 -30.93
CA ILE A 683 -35.84 0.63 -29.98
C ILE A 683 -37.34 0.58 -30.33
N ASP A 684 -37.65 0.25 -31.57
CA ASP A 684 -38.97 0.14 -32.16
C ASP A 684 -39.48 -1.32 -32.15
N SER A 685 -38.70 -2.26 -31.65
CA SER A 685 -39.11 -3.66 -31.53
C SER A 685 -40.25 -3.82 -30.52
N GLY A 686 -41.41 -4.30 -31.00
CA GLY A 686 -42.60 -4.46 -30.16
C GLY A 686 -43.31 -3.14 -29.82
N VAL A 687 -43.03 -2.08 -30.57
CA VAL A 687 -43.61 -0.75 -30.39
C VAL A 687 -44.66 -0.50 -31.48
N GLY A 688 -45.89 -0.16 -31.09
CA GLY A 688 -46.95 0.22 -32.04
C GLY A 688 -46.75 1.63 -32.62
N SER A 689 -47.40 1.93 -33.74
CA SER A 689 -47.30 3.23 -34.45
C SER A 689 -47.57 4.47 -33.59
N ARG A 690 -48.40 4.33 -32.54
CA ARG A 690 -48.74 5.41 -31.58
C ARG A 690 -47.56 5.86 -30.72
N LEU A 691 -46.58 5.00 -30.50
CA LEU A 691 -45.42 5.29 -29.65
C LEU A 691 -44.24 5.90 -30.44
N GLY A 692 -44.31 5.90 -31.77
CA GLY A 692 -43.22 6.41 -32.61
C GLY A 692 -42.97 7.92 -32.45
N GLN A 693 -44.02 8.72 -32.26
CA GLN A 693 -43.88 10.16 -32.03
C GLN A 693 -43.23 10.49 -30.67
N PRO A 694 -43.69 9.93 -29.52
CA PRO A 694 -42.99 10.09 -28.24
C PRO A 694 -41.52 9.69 -28.30
N ILE A 695 -41.21 8.55 -28.93
CA ILE A 695 -39.82 8.09 -29.09
C ILE A 695 -39.01 9.12 -29.90
N GLY A 696 -39.52 9.56 -31.05
CA GLY A 696 -38.84 10.56 -31.88
C GLY A 696 -38.55 11.87 -31.12
N ARG A 697 -39.50 12.33 -30.31
CA ARG A 697 -39.34 13.52 -29.46
C ARG A 697 -38.25 13.34 -28.39
N ILE A 698 -38.24 12.20 -27.71
CA ILE A 698 -37.23 11.87 -26.68
C ILE A 698 -35.83 11.83 -27.31
N LEU A 699 -35.67 11.17 -28.46
CA LEU A 699 -34.38 11.07 -29.16
C LEU A 699 -33.87 12.44 -29.62
N ARG A 700 -34.75 13.27 -30.19
CA ARG A 700 -34.39 14.63 -30.57
C ARG A 700 -34.01 15.49 -29.37
N ARG A 701 -34.68 15.30 -28.23
CA ARG A 701 -34.32 15.98 -26.98
C ARG A 701 -32.97 15.49 -26.43
N MET A 702 -32.66 14.20 -26.52
CA MET A 702 -31.34 13.68 -26.17
C MET A 702 -30.23 14.27 -27.03
N ALA A 703 -30.51 14.55 -28.31
CA ALA A 703 -29.56 15.16 -29.21
C ALA A 703 -29.38 16.67 -28.96
N THR A 704 -30.47 17.41 -28.76
CA THR A 704 -30.48 18.88 -28.74
C THR A 704 -30.48 19.52 -27.35
N GLY A 705 -30.89 18.78 -26.31
CA GLY A 705 -31.05 19.28 -24.94
C GLY A 705 -32.21 20.23 -24.71
N SER A 706 -32.98 20.57 -25.75
CA SER A 706 -34.13 21.47 -25.68
C SER A 706 -35.45 20.70 -25.79
N THR A 707 -36.47 21.18 -25.06
CA THR A 707 -37.85 20.70 -25.23
C THR A 707 -38.50 21.52 -26.33
N ILE A 708 -38.95 20.88 -27.41
CA ILE A 708 -39.65 21.55 -28.50
C ILE A 708 -40.96 22.11 -27.92
N GLY A 709 -41.10 23.45 -27.85
CA GLY A 709 -42.37 24.09 -27.49
C GLY A 709 -42.40 25.06 -26.29
N THR A 710 -41.28 25.43 -25.65
CA THR A 710 -41.31 26.46 -24.58
C THR A 710 -40.78 27.82 -25.04
N SER A 711 -41.75 28.72 -25.25
CA SER A 711 -41.71 30.19 -25.36
C SER A 711 -40.82 30.86 -26.40
N ASN A 712 -41.52 31.51 -27.34
CA ASN A 712 -41.17 32.75 -28.01
C ASN A 712 -40.63 33.80 -27.03
N THR A 713 -39.31 33.83 -26.81
CA THR A 713 -38.65 35.06 -26.39
C THR A 713 -37.32 35.15 -27.10
N SER A 714 -37.13 36.29 -27.75
CA SER A 714 -35.99 36.64 -28.59
C SER A 714 -34.71 36.81 -27.75
N SER A 715 -34.17 35.70 -27.24
CA SER A 715 -32.77 35.54 -26.88
C SER A 715 -32.13 34.56 -27.86
N GLN A 716 -32.06 35.01 -29.11
CA GLN A 716 -31.13 34.49 -30.10
C GLN A 716 -29.71 34.45 -29.47
N LEU A 717 -28.97 33.36 -29.72
CA LEU A 717 -27.55 33.13 -29.36
C LEU A 717 -27.21 32.52 -27.99
N GLN A 718 -28.04 31.65 -27.39
CA GLN A 718 -27.46 30.55 -26.60
C GLN A 718 -27.18 29.37 -27.53
N ARG A 719 -25.92 29.32 -27.99
CA ARG A 719 -25.36 28.36 -28.94
C ARG A 719 -25.73 26.93 -28.55
N HIS A 720 -26.31 26.20 -29.50
CA HIS A 720 -26.58 24.76 -29.45
C HIS A 720 -25.39 23.99 -28.87
N LYS A 721 -25.45 23.68 -27.57
CA LYS A 721 -24.61 22.65 -26.96
C LYS A 721 -25.41 21.36 -27.08
N GLY A 722 -25.29 20.69 -28.23
CA GLY A 722 -25.90 19.36 -28.40
C GLY A 722 -25.36 18.43 -27.31
N LEU A 723 -26.24 17.65 -26.70
CA LEU A 723 -25.91 16.79 -25.56
C LEU A 723 -25.14 15.55 -26.00
N ALA A 724 -25.55 14.96 -27.12
CA ALA A 724 -24.91 13.81 -27.75
C ALA A 724 -25.30 13.74 -29.23
N GLN A 725 -24.49 13.07 -30.04
CA GLN A 725 -24.90 12.56 -31.34
C GLN A 725 -25.72 11.29 -31.12
N VAL A 726 -26.97 11.27 -31.58
CA VAL A 726 -27.86 10.11 -31.47
C VAL A 726 -27.93 9.44 -32.85
N LEU A 727 -27.54 8.17 -32.92
CA LEU A 727 -27.63 7.32 -34.11
C LEU A 727 -28.72 6.27 -33.86
N CYS A 728 -29.87 6.37 -34.52
CA CYS A 728 -30.97 5.43 -34.32
C CYS A 728 -31.26 4.65 -35.58
N VAL A 729 -31.33 3.32 -35.49
CA VAL A 729 -31.91 2.47 -36.53
C VAL A 729 -33.40 2.35 -36.23
N SER A 730 -34.25 2.68 -37.21
CA SER A 730 -35.70 2.60 -37.04
C SER A 730 -36.43 2.27 -38.34
N HIS A 731 -37.54 1.54 -38.23
CA HIS A 731 -38.52 1.35 -39.30
C HIS A 731 -39.76 2.23 -39.14
N LEU A 732 -39.86 3.02 -38.06
CA LEU A 732 -41.01 3.86 -37.79
C LEU A 732 -40.87 5.23 -38.47
N PRO A 733 -41.78 5.60 -39.40
CA PRO A 733 -41.75 6.90 -40.06
C PRO A 733 -41.94 8.06 -39.07
N GLN A 734 -42.70 7.83 -37.99
CA GLN A 734 -42.88 8.81 -36.92
C GLN A 734 -41.54 9.19 -36.29
N VAL A 735 -40.63 8.24 -36.06
CA VAL A 735 -39.29 8.50 -35.51
C VAL A 735 -38.43 9.22 -36.55
N ALA A 736 -38.48 8.78 -37.81
CA ALA A 736 -37.70 9.36 -38.89
C ALA A 736 -38.03 10.84 -39.14
N ALA A 737 -39.27 11.26 -38.91
CA ALA A 737 -39.69 12.66 -39.05
C ALA A 737 -39.10 13.60 -38.00
N TYR A 738 -38.76 13.11 -36.80
CA TYR A 738 -38.06 13.91 -35.78
C TYR A 738 -36.55 14.00 -36.03
N ALA A 739 -35.99 13.22 -36.96
CA ALA A 739 -34.56 13.27 -37.25
C ALA A 739 -34.13 14.60 -37.88
N GLU A 740 -32.92 15.03 -37.56
CA GLU A 740 -32.26 16.17 -38.22
C GLU A 740 -31.56 15.69 -39.50
N HIS A 741 -31.05 14.47 -39.45
CA HIS A 741 -30.34 13.82 -40.55
C HIS A 741 -30.93 12.44 -40.81
N HIS A 742 -31.15 12.10 -42.08
CA HIS A 742 -31.82 10.87 -42.48
C HIS A 742 -30.95 10.11 -43.48
N ILE A 743 -30.58 8.89 -43.13
CA ILE A 743 -29.86 7.95 -44.01
C ILE A 743 -30.82 6.84 -44.42
N CYS A 744 -31.02 6.67 -45.72
CA CYS A 744 -31.81 5.56 -46.27
C CYS A 744 -30.88 4.44 -46.74
N VAL A 745 -31.17 3.21 -46.30
CA VAL A 745 -30.45 2.01 -46.73
C VAL A 745 -31.17 1.35 -47.90
N ARG A 746 -30.51 1.32 -49.06
CA ARG A 746 -31.04 0.73 -50.29
C ARG A 746 -30.25 -0.51 -50.66
N LYS A 747 -30.93 -1.48 -51.28
CA LYS A 747 -30.29 -2.63 -51.92
C LYS A 747 -30.35 -2.48 -53.42
N HIS A 748 -29.23 -2.72 -54.07
CA HIS A 748 -29.19 -2.86 -55.50
C HIS A 748 -28.35 -4.08 -55.88
N VAL A 749 -28.50 -4.53 -57.11
CA VAL A 749 -27.68 -5.61 -57.66
C VAL A 749 -26.58 -4.96 -58.48
N ASP A 750 -25.33 -5.23 -58.14
CA ASP A 750 -24.18 -4.72 -58.86
C ASP A 750 -23.99 -5.44 -60.21
N MET A 751 -23.09 -4.96 -61.05
CA MET A 751 -22.77 -5.47 -62.38
C MET A 751 -22.39 -6.96 -62.37
N ASP A 752 -21.87 -7.46 -61.24
CA ASP A 752 -21.53 -8.87 -61.01
C ASP A 752 -22.72 -9.74 -60.56
N GLY A 753 -23.94 -9.21 -60.56
CA GLY A 753 -25.16 -9.92 -60.15
C GLY A 753 -25.27 -10.15 -58.64
N ARG A 754 -24.48 -9.42 -57.84
CA ARG A 754 -24.45 -9.56 -56.37
C ARG A 754 -25.23 -8.45 -55.70
N VAL A 755 -25.90 -8.76 -54.61
CA VAL A 755 -26.59 -7.76 -53.79
C VAL A 755 -25.56 -6.88 -53.07
N VAL A 756 -25.71 -5.57 -53.21
CA VAL A 756 -24.95 -4.53 -52.53
C VAL A 756 -25.93 -3.66 -51.75
N SER A 757 -25.55 -3.29 -50.52
CA SER A 757 -26.28 -2.30 -49.71
C SER A 757 -25.56 -0.95 -49.76
N THR A 758 -26.29 0.12 -50.08
CA THR A 758 -25.81 1.51 -50.04
C THR A 758 -26.50 2.30 -48.94
N PHE A 759 -25.80 3.30 -48.42
CA PHE A 759 -26.27 4.17 -47.36
C PHE A 759 -26.30 5.60 -47.90
N ASP A 760 -27.49 6.04 -48.32
CA ASP A 760 -27.69 7.30 -49.00
C ASP A 760 -28.18 8.35 -47.99
N ALA A 761 -27.39 9.40 -47.79
CA ALA A 761 -27.79 10.53 -46.95
C ALA A 761 -28.80 11.40 -47.71
N LEU A 762 -30.03 11.49 -47.21
CA LEU A 762 -31.09 12.29 -47.81
C LEU A 762 -30.87 13.75 -47.41
N SER A 763 -30.28 14.52 -48.32
CA SER A 763 -29.88 15.91 -48.06
C SER A 763 -30.99 16.91 -48.40
N GLU A 764 -31.86 16.55 -49.35
CA GLU A 764 -32.96 17.38 -49.78
C GLU A 764 -34.25 17.04 -49.03
N ARG A 765 -35.07 18.06 -48.77
CA ARG A 765 -36.36 17.88 -48.08
C ARG A 765 -37.32 16.99 -48.87
N GLU A 766 -37.30 17.08 -50.20
CA GLU A 766 -38.17 16.31 -51.09
C GLU A 766 -37.85 14.82 -51.02
N GLU A 767 -36.56 14.44 -51.14
CA GLU A 767 -36.11 13.05 -50.99
C GLU A 767 -36.51 12.46 -49.63
N ARG A 768 -36.38 13.25 -48.57
CA ARG A 768 -36.78 12.84 -47.22
C ARG A 768 -38.29 12.66 -47.09
N LEU A 769 -39.07 13.56 -47.70
CA LEU A 769 -40.53 13.49 -47.71
C LEU A 769 -41.01 12.24 -48.46
N GLU A 770 -40.40 11.93 -49.61
CA GLU A 770 -40.67 10.74 -50.40
C GLU A 770 -40.37 9.46 -49.62
N GLU A 771 -39.23 9.38 -48.94
CA GLU A 771 -38.88 8.24 -48.09
C GLU A 771 -39.87 8.07 -46.92
N VAL A 772 -40.20 9.15 -46.21
CA VAL A 772 -41.18 9.09 -45.09
C VAL A 772 -42.57 8.68 -45.59
N ALA A 773 -42.99 9.17 -46.77
CA ALA A 773 -44.24 8.76 -47.41
C ALA A 773 -44.21 7.28 -47.80
N ALA A 774 -43.10 6.80 -48.36
CA ALA A 774 -42.90 5.39 -48.71
C ALA A 774 -42.95 4.49 -47.46
N MET A 775 -42.32 4.91 -46.35
CA MET A 775 -42.38 4.21 -45.06
C MET A 775 -43.79 4.17 -44.47
N LEU A 776 -44.57 5.25 -44.62
CA LEU A 776 -45.97 5.30 -44.17
C LEU A 776 -46.91 4.47 -45.07
N GLY A 777 -46.53 4.23 -46.32
CA GLY A 777 -47.45 3.71 -47.34
C GLY A 777 -48.59 4.69 -47.67
N LEU A 778 -48.35 5.99 -47.48
CA LEU A 778 -49.33 7.07 -47.62
C LEU A 778 -48.84 8.12 -48.64
N PRO A 779 -49.75 8.92 -49.23
CA PRO A 779 -49.36 9.97 -50.17
C PRO A 779 -48.56 11.09 -49.46
N LEU A 780 -47.77 11.83 -50.25
CA LEU A 780 -46.87 12.90 -49.79
C LEU A 780 -47.50 13.91 -48.79
N PRO A 781 -48.77 14.35 -48.94
CA PRO A 781 -49.37 15.30 -47.99
C PRO A 781 -49.42 14.77 -46.54
N ALA A 782 -49.68 13.47 -46.35
CA ALA A 782 -49.72 12.87 -45.02
C ALA A 782 -48.32 12.79 -44.38
N ALA A 783 -47.29 12.52 -45.17
CA ALA A 783 -45.90 12.59 -44.72
C ALA A 783 -45.50 14.03 -44.37
N GLU A 784 -46.00 15.01 -45.13
CA GLU A 784 -45.70 16.41 -44.90
C GLU A 784 -46.31 16.89 -43.58
N GLU A 785 -47.58 16.57 -43.31
CA GLU A 785 -48.24 16.86 -42.03
C GLU A 785 -47.45 16.28 -40.84
N LEU A 786 -46.98 15.04 -40.96
CA LEU A 786 -46.22 14.37 -39.92
C LEU A 786 -44.83 15.00 -39.71
N MET A 787 -44.14 15.40 -40.78
CA MET A 787 -42.87 16.13 -40.67
C MET A 787 -43.06 17.55 -40.10
N GLN A 788 -44.14 18.23 -40.47
CA GLN A 788 -44.48 19.55 -39.93
C GLN A 788 -44.82 19.46 -38.43
N ALA A 789 -45.60 18.46 -38.02
CA ALA A 789 -45.91 18.21 -36.60
C ALA A 789 -44.64 17.92 -35.79
N ALA A 790 -43.74 17.09 -36.34
CA ALA A 790 -42.44 16.79 -35.72
C ALA A 790 -41.52 18.02 -35.61
N ALA A 791 -41.56 18.92 -36.61
CA ALA A 791 -40.81 20.17 -36.57
C ALA A 791 -41.37 21.15 -35.53
N ALA A 792 -42.71 21.24 -35.40
CA ALA A 792 -43.41 22.10 -34.45
C ALA A 792 -43.42 21.56 -33.02
N GLY A 793 -43.12 20.26 -32.82
CA GLY A 793 -43.15 19.61 -31.51
C GLY A 793 -44.55 19.37 -30.95
N VAL A 794 -45.55 19.36 -31.83
CA VAL A 794 -46.95 19.18 -31.45
C VAL A 794 -47.22 17.68 -31.25
N GLU A 795 -48.07 17.35 -30.27
CA GLU A 795 -48.58 15.99 -30.00
C GLU A 795 -49.57 15.50 -31.05
#